data_AF-A0A0D0D932-F1
#
_entry.id   AF-A0A0D0D932-F1
#
_cell.length_a   1.000
_cell.length_b   1.000
_cell.length_c   1.000
_cell.angle_alpha   90.00
_cell.angle_beta   90.00
_cell.angle_gamma   90.00
#
_symmetry.space_group_name_H-M   'P 1'
#
loop_
_entity.id
_entity.type
_entity.pdbx_description
1 polymer ?
#
loop_
_entity_poly.entity_id
_entity_poly.type
_entity_poly.pdbx_seq_one_letter_code
_entity_poly.pdbx_strand_id
1 'polypeptide(L)'
;MQDYPEDGQGQMLQVHHREKMLEGLPNNLTPPCVAVGTNIFFVDELLQWSTKDYFIPKKFFQAKLGGAPKAEVLAAGYGVSRTEEGYTVDLELIIVLVSTFTRTYKDIKANGSELERGFTVLSATHAELMPNPRHEKSGGRMVLTVPLIIFMDDVSGNISKQWNKHHVVYMSNASMPRKMLEKEFCVQFVSSSLHAPPLELIGGGPNIRKAANNGIITWDCKLCQEVMLIPYKLFLTGDNPMQAEECSHGGLKCNYFCRTCKVSGTNAEKKSDEGDCEIFKSGELRTPSGTLADVKEQIELAKQSGGTEKVKKALSKTGTWDAASVAIIDHLLELGKQLRKREASTPAMPELEVRALLEREFEAALAGQSIDDIINPLLGMAGVNINQDMPTEILHTILLGVVKYYWGQTVYILNKAHLLSTFQTRLESINKDGLNSPTLQANYIVRFKGGLIGKHFKSLTQVMPYLIYDLVPRTVLEGWTVIGELVVLLWHTEINNVEDYLANLSRTIKDFLIISAQCTPSILLTKANFHFLLHLPMFIQQFGLAILFSTEHFESFNHVFRLASIYSNRQAPSRDTCQVFTEQDAVKHIISGGFWLNRKTGTLWKAGKDISIVPWAFPQLSREKSSDEDPAKLSIGKVVEILIPANSHVASHVLITQLEFNLNCTLNSTSHA
;
A
#
# COMPACT_ATOMS: atom_id res chain seq x y z
N MET A 1 -18.41 -0.76 -1.05
CA MET A 1 -17.30 0.21 -1.05
C MET A 1 -17.80 1.52 -0.57
N GLN A 2 -16.86 2.28 -0.04
CA GLN A 2 -17.07 3.62 0.41
C GLN A 2 -16.52 4.62 -0.62
N ASP A 3 -17.35 5.58 -1.03
CA ASP A 3 -17.00 6.52 -2.11
C ASP A 3 -16.20 7.73 -1.61
N TYR A 4 -16.34 8.05 -0.32
CA TYR A 4 -15.72 9.20 0.35
C TYR A 4 -15.05 8.76 1.65
N PRO A 5 -13.89 9.32 2.04
CA PRO A 5 -13.33 9.14 3.37
C PRO A 5 -14.39 9.41 4.44
N GLU A 6 -14.41 8.61 5.51
CA GLU A 6 -15.42 8.70 6.57
C GLU A 6 -14.73 9.07 7.89
N ASP A 7 -15.22 10.08 8.58
CA ASP A 7 -14.82 10.35 9.96
C ASP A 7 -15.41 9.27 10.88
N GLY A 8 -14.52 8.48 11.48
CA GLY A 8 -14.88 7.40 12.39
C GLY A 8 -15.32 7.87 13.78
N GLN A 9 -15.32 9.17 14.10
CA GLN A 9 -15.72 9.72 15.40
C GLN A 9 -14.99 9.09 16.58
N GLY A 10 -13.67 8.90 16.45
CA GLY A 10 -12.86 8.20 17.45
C GLY A 10 -12.91 6.67 17.37
N GLN A 11 -13.67 6.09 16.44
CA GLN A 11 -13.68 4.66 16.15
C GLN A 11 -12.86 4.33 14.89
N MET A 12 -12.53 3.05 14.69
CA MET A 12 -11.80 2.57 13.53
C MET A 12 -12.12 1.12 13.17
N LEU A 13 -12.53 0.92 11.92
CA LEU A 13 -12.80 -0.41 11.38
C LEU A 13 -12.25 -0.58 9.95
N GLN A 14 -12.10 0.52 9.21
CA GLN A 14 -11.83 0.52 7.77
C GLN A 14 -10.64 1.42 7.43
N VAL A 15 -10.03 1.18 6.27
CA VAL A 15 -8.93 2.00 5.74
C VAL A 15 -9.37 3.45 5.52
N HIS A 16 -10.59 3.64 4.99
CA HIS A 16 -11.14 4.96 4.68
C HIS A 16 -11.57 5.78 5.92
N HIS A 17 -11.32 5.29 7.14
CA HIS A 17 -11.58 6.03 8.38
C HIS A 17 -10.43 6.96 8.80
N ARG A 18 -9.32 7.00 8.05
CA ARG A 18 -8.04 7.47 8.58
C ARG A 18 -7.40 8.67 7.92
N GLU A 19 -6.47 9.24 8.69
CA GLU A 19 -5.86 10.54 8.47
C GLU A 19 -5.28 10.68 7.10
N LYS A 20 -4.68 9.64 6.51
CA LYS A 20 -4.16 9.80 5.16
C LYS A 20 -5.28 10.14 4.18
N MET A 21 -6.36 9.36 4.16
CA MET A 21 -7.49 9.60 3.24
C MET A 21 -8.33 10.82 3.63
N LEU A 22 -8.45 11.11 4.92
CA LEU A 22 -9.15 12.29 5.40
C LEU A 22 -8.31 13.55 5.13
N GLU A 23 -7.08 13.64 5.60
CA GLU A 23 -6.35 14.92 5.71
C GLU A 23 -5.02 14.91 4.96
N GLY A 24 -4.38 13.76 4.81
CA GLY A 24 -3.02 13.64 4.27
C GLY A 24 -2.91 13.54 2.75
N LEU A 25 -4.02 13.42 2.01
CA LEU A 25 -3.99 13.37 0.56
C LEU A 25 -3.76 14.77 -0.03
N PRO A 26 -2.87 14.91 -1.03
CA PRO A 26 -2.84 16.09 -1.87
C PRO A 26 -4.23 16.44 -2.43
N ASN A 27 -4.55 17.72 -2.61
CA ASN A 27 -5.86 18.17 -3.11
C ASN A 27 -6.27 17.47 -4.41
N ASN A 28 -5.29 17.24 -5.30
CA ASN A 28 -5.52 16.54 -6.56
C ASN A 28 -5.77 15.02 -6.39
N LEU A 29 -5.74 14.42 -5.21
CA LEU A 29 -6.08 13.01 -4.99
C LEU A 29 -7.28 12.81 -4.07
N THR A 30 -7.77 13.88 -3.44
CA THR A 30 -9.04 13.87 -2.71
C THR A 30 -10.22 13.60 -3.66
N PRO A 31 -11.38 13.12 -3.14
CA PRO A 31 -12.59 12.96 -3.95
C PRO A 31 -12.91 14.27 -4.69
N PRO A 32 -12.88 14.29 -6.03
CA PRO A 32 -12.88 15.53 -6.79
C PRO A 32 -14.26 16.17 -6.91
N CYS A 33 -15.33 15.40 -6.75
CA CYS A 33 -16.68 15.90 -6.89
C CYS A 33 -17.71 15.12 -6.07
N VAL A 34 -18.88 15.74 -5.94
CA VAL A 34 -20.07 15.15 -5.33
C VAL A 34 -21.31 15.43 -6.17
N ALA A 35 -22.27 14.51 -6.16
CA ALA A 35 -23.54 14.66 -6.88
C ALA A 35 -24.66 15.04 -5.89
N VAL A 36 -25.43 16.07 -6.25
CA VAL A 36 -26.66 16.48 -5.55
C VAL A 36 -27.76 16.64 -6.59
N GLY A 37 -28.76 15.76 -6.53
CA GLY A 37 -29.74 15.64 -7.62
C GLY A 37 -29.06 15.28 -8.94
N THR A 38 -29.26 16.11 -9.96
CA THR A 38 -28.63 15.97 -11.29
C THR A 38 -27.33 16.75 -11.43
N ASN A 39 -26.96 17.54 -10.41
CA ASN A 39 -25.82 18.46 -10.47
C ASN A 39 -24.58 17.81 -9.86
N ILE A 40 -23.43 18.09 -10.45
CA ILE A 40 -22.12 17.64 -9.98
C ILE A 40 -21.33 18.88 -9.53
N PHE A 41 -20.86 18.86 -8.29
CA PHE A 41 -20.09 19.93 -7.67
C PHE A 41 -18.65 19.49 -7.51
N PHE A 42 -17.70 20.26 -8.02
CA PHE A 42 -16.27 19.95 -7.95
C PHE A 42 -15.59 20.71 -6.81
N VAL A 43 -14.54 20.11 -6.25
CA VAL A 43 -13.59 20.84 -5.39
C VAL A 43 -12.95 21.98 -6.17
N ASP A 44 -12.57 23.03 -5.44
CA ASP A 44 -11.98 24.26 -5.96
C ASP A 44 -12.88 25.08 -6.91
N GLU A 45 -14.16 24.74 -7.07
CA GLU A 45 -15.13 25.50 -7.86
C GLU A 45 -16.11 26.29 -6.98
N LEU A 46 -16.42 27.53 -7.38
CA LEU A 46 -17.40 28.37 -6.69
C LEU A 46 -18.79 27.75 -6.86
N LEU A 47 -19.48 27.54 -5.75
CA LEU A 47 -20.85 27.05 -5.73
C LEU A 47 -21.73 27.91 -4.82
N GLN A 48 -23.04 27.76 -4.99
CA GLN A 48 -24.03 28.32 -4.07
C GLN A 48 -24.64 27.20 -3.23
N TRP A 49 -24.70 27.38 -1.91
CA TRP A 49 -25.14 26.36 -0.96
C TRP A 49 -26.39 26.74 -0.14
N SER A 50 -26.94 27.92 -0.43
CA SER A 50 -28.11 28.53 0.19
C SER A 50 -28.57 29.63 -0.78
N THR A 51 -29.70 30.30 -0.53
CA THR A 51 -30.23 31.30 -1.46
C THR A 51 -29.29 32.48 -1.75
N LYS A 52 -28.29 32.77 -0.90
CA LYS A 52 -27.39 33.93 -1.08
C LYS A 52 -25.92 33.70 -0.71
N ASP A 53 -25.58 32.56 -0.14
CA ASP A 53 -24.21 32.32 0.32
C ASP A 53 -23.43 31.46 -0.68
N TYR A 54 -22.18 31.84 -0.89
CA TYR A 54 -21.27 31.16 -1.80
C TYR A 54 -20.19 30.42 -1.03
N PHE A 55 -19.66 29.37 -1.65
CA PHE A 55 -18.70 28.49 -1.02
C PHE A 55 -17.72 27.92 -2.04
N ILE A 56 -16.50 27.61 -1.61
CA ILE A 56 -15.51 26.87 -2.39
C ILE A 56 -15.14 25.61 -1.61
N PRO A 57 -15.67 24.43 -1.99
CA PRO A 57 -15.30 23.18 -1.34
C PRO A 57 -13.84 22.86 -1.64
N LYS A 58 -13.09 22.46 -0.61
CA LYS A 58 -11.73 21.95 -0.73
C LYS A 58 -11.65 20.44 -0.58
N LYS A 59 -12.62 19.85 0.12
CA LYS A 59 -12.66 18.41 0.37
C LYS A 59 -14.10 17.93 0.62
N PHE A 60 -14.39 16.71 0.15
CA PHE A 60 -15.59 15.97 0.50
C PHE A 60 -15.26 14.77 1.40
N PHE A 61 -16.07 14.54 2.43
CA PHE A 61 -15.95 13.41 3.35
C PHE A 61 -17.32 13.03 3.91
N GLN A 62 -17.41 11.94 4.64
CA GLN A 62 -18.62 11.52 5.34
C GLN A 62 -18.45 11.61 6.85
N ALA A 63 -19.51 11.98 7.56
CA ALA A 63 -19.56 11.87 9.01
C ALA A 63 -21.00 11.64 9.48
N LYS A 64 -21.16 11.04 10.66
CA LYS A 64 -22.48 10.86 11.29
C LYS A 64 -22.85 12.10 12.10
N LEU A 65 -23.84 12.87 11.66
CA LEU A 65 -24.30 14.03 12.43
C LEU A 65 -25.29 13.60 13.52
N GLY A 66 -25.10 14.09 14.75
CA GLY A 66 -26.10 13.99 15.83
C GLY A 66 -26.58 12.57 16.18
N GLY A 67 -25.74 11.54 16.02
CA GLY A 67 -26.11 10.15 16.27
C GLY A 67 -26.97 9.50 15.17
N ALA A 68 -27.06 10.13 13.99
CA ALA A 68 -27.78 9.57 12.85
C ALA A 68 -27.26 8.17 12.46
N PRO A 69 -28.15 7.26 12.00
CA PRO A 69 -27.76 5.89 11.65
C PRO A 69 -26.93 5.80 10.37
N LYS A 70 -26.95 6.84 9.53
CA LYS A 70 -26.20 6.91 8.27
C LYS A 70 -25.30 8.13 8.28
N ALA A 71 -24.08 7.96 7.78
CA ALA A 71 -23.18 9.07 7.55
C ALA A 71 -23.71 9.93 6.39
N GLU A 72 -23.59 11.23 6.52
CA GLU A 72 -23.93 12.20 5.48
C GLU A 72 -22.66 12.73 4.83
N VAL A 73 -22.76 13.14 3.56
CA VAL A 73 -21.63 13.74 2.86
C VAL A 73 -21.53 15.22 3.24
N LEU A 74 -20.35 15.60 3.73
CA LEU A 74 -19.98 16.93 4.15
C LEU A 74 -18.91 17.49 3.21
N ALA A 75 -18.85 18.82 3.14
CA ALA A 75 -17.80 19.55 2.46
C ALA A 75 -17.08 20.47 3.44
N ALA A 76 -15.74 20.37 3.46
CA ALA A 76 -14.85 21.31 4.13
C ALA A 76 -14.30 22.29 3.08
N GLY A 77 -14.31 23.58 3.37
CA GLY A 77 -13.88 24.60 2.42
C GLY A 77 -14.05 26.02 2.94
N TYR A 78 -14.10 26.98 2.02
CA TYR A 78 -14.10 28.41 2.35
C TYR A 78 -15.43 29.07 2.06
N GLY A 79 -15.92 29.87 3.01
CA GLY A 79 -17.04 30.77 2.79
C GLY A 79 -16.66 31.86 1.80
N VAL A 80 -17.59 32.27 0.94
CA VAL A 80 -17.36 33.32 -0.04
C VAL A 80 -18.46 34.37 0.05
N SER A 81 -18.05 35.61 0.25
CA SER A 81 -18.94 36.76 0.27
C SER A 81 -18.85 37.52 -1.05
N ARG A 82 -20.00 37.93 -1.58
CA ARG A 82 -20.08 38.80 -2.74
C ARG A 82 -20.09 40.26 -2.29
N THR A 83 -19.04 41.00 -2.61
CA THR A 83 -18.90 42.43 -2.30
C THR A 83 -19.06 43.28 -3.55
N GLU A 84 -19.00 44.61 -3.41
CA GLU A 84 -18.92 45.50 -4.56
C GLU A 84 -17.64 45.29 -5.37
N GLU A 85 -16.55 44.81 -4.78
CA GLU A 85 -15.28 44.62 -5.49
C GLU A 85 -15.17 43.25 -6.18
N GLY A 86 -16.11 42.34 -5.91
CA GLY A 86 -16.13 40.97 -6.44
C GLY A 86 -16.36 39.92 -5.36
N TYR A 87 -16.03 38.67 -5.64
CA TYR A 87 -16.03 37.60 -4.64
C TYR A 87 -14.80 37.69 -3.74
N THR A 88 -15.03 37.69 -2.43
CA THR A 88 -14.00 37.64 -1.38
C THR A 88 -14.10 36.33 -0.63
N VAL A 89 -12.99 35.60 -0.57
CA VAL A 89 -12.88 34.31 0.11
C VAL A 89 -12.46 34.54 1.56
N ASP A 90 -13.23 33.97 2.49
CA ASP A 90 -12.83 33.87 3.89
C ASP A 90 -11.91 32.64 4.06
N LEU A 91 -10.72 32.85 4.62
CA LEU A 91 -9.75 31.78 4.80
C LEU A 91 -10.05 30.89 6.03
N GLU A 92 -11.09 31.22 6.80
CA GLU A 92 -11.62 30.32 7.82
C GLU A 92 -12.29 29.11 7.16
N LEU A 93 -11.80 27.91 7.50
CA LEU A 93 -12.35 26.67 6.99
C LEU A 93 -13.62 26.30 7.73
N ILE A 94 -14.71 26.16 6.99
CA ILE A 94 -16.03 25.82 7.50
C ILE A 94 -16.50 24.48 6.90
N ILE A 95 -17.33 23.77 7.67
CA ILE A 95 -17.92 22.49 7.27
C ILE A 95 -19.40 22.66 7.03
N VAL A 96 -19.89 22.11 5.93
CA VAL A 96 -21.32 22.11 5.60
C VAL A 96 -21.81 20.80 5.03
N LEU A 97 -23.13 20.67 5.07
CA LEU A 97 -23.85 19.56 4.50
C LEU A 97 -23.97 19.72 2.99
N VAL A 98 -23.48 18.74 2.23
CA VAL A 98 -23.52 18.78 0.75
C VAL A 98 -24.95 18.86 0.22
N SER A 99 -25.94 18.33 0.96
CA SER A 99 -27.34 18.40 0.54
C SER A 99 -27.91 19.82 0.48
N THR A 100 -27.20 20.83 1.01
CA THR A 100 -27.61 22.24 0.87
C THR A 100 -27.17 22.86 -0.45
N PHE A 101 -26.32 22.19 -1.24
CA PHE A 101 -25.81 22.72 -2.50
C PHE A 101 -26.92 22.92 -3.54
N THR A 102 -27.01 24.11 -4.14
CA THR A 102 -28.09 24.49 -5.05
C THR A 102 -27.62 24.78 -6.47
N ARG A 103 -26.55 25.57 -6.65
CA ARG A 103 -26.06 26.02 -7.97
C ARG A 103 -24.59 25.73 -8.17
N THR A 104 -24.26 25.14 -9.30
CA THR A 104 -22.88 24.85 -9.70
C THR A 104 -22.18 26.10 -10.21
N TYR A 105 -20.84 26.05 -10.34
CA TYR A 105 -20.08 27.12 -10.98
C TYR A 105 -20.56 27.43 -12.40
N LYS A 106 -20.98 26.40 -13.15
CA LYS A 106 -21.55 26.54 -14.49
C LYS A 106 -22.86 27.35 -14.47
N ASP A 107 -23.72 27.10 -13.49
CA ASP A 107 -24.99 27.84 -13.34
C ASP A 107 -24.77 29.29 -12.91
N ILE A 108 -23.74 29.55 -12.10
CA ILE A 108 -23.34 30.91 -11.71
C ILE A 108 -22.76 31.64 -12.92
N LYS A 109 -21.88 30.99 -13.68
CA LYS A 109 -21.26 31.55 -14.88
C LYS A 109 -22.25 31.82 -16.02
N ALA A 110 -23.29 31.00 -16.14
CA ALA A 110 -24.36 31.23 -17.11
C ALA A 110 -25.18 32.50 -16.79
N ASN A 111 -25.25 32.92 -15.51
CA ASN A 111 -25.84 34.19 -15.13
C ASN A 111 -24.79 35.30 -15.21
N GLY A 112 -24.57 35.84 -16.42
CA GLY A 112 -23.43 36.71 -16.75
C GLY A 112 -23.15 37.88 -15.79
N SER A 113 -24.18 38.44 -15.15
CA SER A 113 -24.05 39.52 -14.16
C SER A 113 -23.40 39.10 -12.83
N GLU A 114 -23.33 37.80 -12.53
CA GLU A 114 -22.80 37.30 -11.26
C GLU A 114 -21.28 37.25 -11.20
N LEU A 115 -20.59 37.09 -12.34
CA LEU A 115 -19.13 37.01 -12.42
C LEU A 115 -18.47 38.22 -13.09
N GLU A 116 -19.24 39.25 -13.48
CA GLU A 116 -18.70 40.45 -14.13
C GLU A 116 -17.55 41.12 -13.38
N ARG A 117 -17.63 41.17 -12.04
CA ARG A 117 -16.58 41.76 -11.19
C ARG A 117 -15.50 40.77 -10.76
N GLY A 118 -15.64 39.48 -11.09
CA GLY A 118 -14.67 38.44 -10.76
C GLY A 118 -14.42 38.27 -9.25
N PHE A 119 -13.19 37.87 -8.90
CA PHE A 119 -12.70 37.76 -7.54
C PHE A 119 -11.86 38.99 -7.17
N THR A 120 -11.83 39.36 -5.89
CA THR A 120 -10.95 40.42 -5.40
C THR A 120 -9.47 40.03 -5.56
N VAL A 121 -8.58 41.03 -5.54
CA VAL A 121 -7.12 40.81 -5.70
C VAL A 121 -6.57 39.79 -4.69
N LEU A 122 -7.04 39.84 -3.44
CA LEU A 122 -6.64 38.91 -2.38
C LEU A 122 -7.14 37.47 -2.61
N SER A 123 -8.18 37.30 -3.43
CA SER A 123 -8.82 36.02 -3.74
C SER A 123 -8.50 35.50 -5.14
N ALA A 124 -7.66 36.20 -5.91
CA ALA A 124 -7.38 35.90 -7.32
C ALA A 124 -6.83 34.47 -7.53
N THR A 125 -6.02 33.97 -6.60
CA THR A 125 -5.46 32.60 -6.65
C THR A 125 -6.53 31.51 -6.66
N HIS A 126 -7.71 31.77 -6.08
CA HIS A 126 -8.83 30.83 -6.11
C HIS A 126 -9.52 30.82 -7.48
N ALA A 127 -9.57 31.96 -8.15
CA ALA A 127 -10.15 32.08 -9.48
C ALA A 127 -9.33 31.29 -10.52
N GLU A 128 -8.00 31.21 -10.37
CA GLU A 128 -7.09 30.47 -11.25
C GLU A 128 -7.33 28.94 -11.20
N LEU A 129 -7.98 28.44 -10.15
CA LEU A 129 -8.31 27.02 -9.98
C LEU A 129 -9.67 26.64 -10.61
N MET A 130 -10.41 27.61 -11.17
CA MET A 130 -11.77 27.44 -11.67
C MET A 130 -11.86 27.67 -13.19
N PRO A 131 -12.49 26.77 -13.97
CA PRO A 131 -13.08 25.51 -13.53
C PRO A 131 -12.01 24.48 -13.17
N ASN A 132 -12.39 23.50 -12.36
CA ASN A 132 -11.53 22.38 -12.02
C ASN A 132 -11.16 21.64 -13.31
N PRO A 133 -9.86 21.37 -13.59
CA PRO A 133 -9.45 20.68 -14.82
C PRO A 133 -10.12 19.31 -15.05
N ARG A 134 -10.59 18.66 -13.98
CA ARG A 134 -11.30 17.37 -14.06
C ARG A 134 -12.73 17.51 -14.52
N HIS A 135 -13.34 18.68 -14.33
CA HIS A 135 -14.72 18.92 -14.74
C HIS A 135 -14.85 18.76 -16.25
N GLU A 136 -14.03 19.47 -17.03
CA GLU A 136 -13.99 19.34 -18.49
C GLU A 136 -13.60 17.92 -18.91
N LYS A 137 -12.56 17.37 -18.29
CA LYS A 137 -12.05 16.02 -18.60
C LYS A 137 -13.08 14.91 -18.41
N SER A 138 -13.94 15.03 -17.40
CA SER A 138 -14.98 14.05 -17.11
C SER A 138 -16.08 14.00 -18.18
N GLY A 139 -16.23 15.07 -18.97
CA GLY A 139 -17.35 15.24 -19.89
C GLY A 139 -18.71 15.26 -19.20
N GLY A 140 -18.78 15.79 -17.97
CA GLY A 140 -19.99 15.82 -17.15
C GLY A 140 -20.30 14.51 -16.40
N ARG A 141 -19.35 13.58 -16.34
CA ARG A 141 -19.49 12.34 -15.55
C ARG A 141 -19.07 12.55 -14.11
N MET A 142 -19.68 11.80 -13.20
CA MET A 142 -19.20 11.71 -11.82
C MET A 142 -17.77 11.16 -11.81
N VAL A 143 -16.90 11.77 -11.00
CA VAL A 143 -15.50 11.39 -10.89
C VAL A 143 -15.24 10.80 -9.51
N LEU A 144 -14.71 9.58 -9.46
CA LEU A 144 -14.47 8.84 -8.22
C LEU A 144 -13.00 8.46 -8.12
N THR A 145 -12.44 8.57 -6.93
CA THR A 145 -11.06 8.13 -6.67
C THR A 145 -11.05 6.69 -6.20
N VAL A 146 -10.00 5.95 -6.56
CA VAL A 146 -9.82 4.53 -6.21
C VAL A 146 -8.49 4.35 -5.49
N PRO A 147 -8.47 4.39 -4.14
CA PRO A 147 -7.27 4.07 -3.38
C PRO A 147 -6.85 2.61 -3.58
N LEU A 148 -5.56 2.40 -3.87
CA LEU A 148 -4.97 1.09 -4.08
C LEU A 148 -4.00 0.74 -2.96
N ILE A 149 -4.21 -0.43 -2.37
CA ILE A 149 -3.19 -1.14 -1.58
C ILE A 149 -2.39 -1.95 -2.59
N ILE A 150 -1.10 -1.71 -2.68
CA ILE A 150 -0.22 -2.46 -3.60
C ILE A 150 0.64 -3.41 -2.80
N PHE A 151 0.77 -4.63 -3.28
CA PHE A 151 1.68 -5.61 -2.74
C PHE A 151 2.71 -5.96 -3.81
N MET A 152 3.98 -5.94 -3.42
CA MET A 152 5.06 -6.49 -4.22
C MET A 152 5.89 -7.43 -3.37
N ASP A 153 6.19 -8.59 -3.92
CA ASP A 153 7.11 -9.53 -3.29
C ASP A 153 7.66 -10.54 -4.30
N ASP A 154 8.62 -11.35 -3.87
CA ASP A 154 9.05 -12.51 -4.62
C ASP A 154 8.17 -13.75 -4.38
N VAL A 155 7.98 -14.51 -5.44
CA VAL A 155 7.25 -15.78 -5.40
C VAL A 155 7.96 -16.81 -6.27
N SER A 156 7.92 -18.06 -5.85
CA SER A 156 8.36 -19.15 -6.71
C SER A 156 7.24 -19.54 -7.66
N GLY A 157 7.54 -19.63 -8.97
CA GLY A 157 6.63 -20.20 -9.98
C GLY A 157 6.54 -21.73 -9.92
N ASN A 158 7.20 -22.38 -8.96
CA ASN A 158 7.23 -23.85 -8.81
C ASN A 158 6.60 -24.29 -7.48
N ILE A 159 6.38 -25.61 -7.35
CA ILE A 159 5.97 -26.24 -6.09
C ILE A 159 7.06 -26.05 -5.02
N SER A 160 8.34 -26.11 -5.40
CA SER A 160 9.49 -25.85 -4.52
C SER A 160 9.88 -24.38 -4.52
N LYS A 161 10.08 -23.78 -3.34
CA LYS A 161 10.41 -22.35 -3.17
C LYS A 161 11.76 -21.88 -3.73
N GLN A 162 12.64 -22.78 -4.19
CA GLN A 162 14.04 -22.43 -4.50
C GLN A 162 14.30 -22.01 -5.95
N TRP A 163 13.44 -22.38 -6.89
CA TRP A 163 13.67 -22.18 -8.32
C TRP A 163 12.55 -21.34 -8.93
N ASN A 164 12.85 -20.68 -10.05
CA ASN A 164 11.89 -19.90 -10.83
C ASN A 164 11.30 -18.71 -10.05
N LYS A 165 12.18 -17.87 -9.49
CA LYS A 165 11.80 -16.66 -8.75
C LYS A 165 11.16 -15.65 -9.71
N HIS A 166 9.94 -15.24 -9.37
CA HIS A 166 9.23 -14.14 -10.01
C HIS A 166 9.11 -13.00 -9.00
N HIS A 167 9.15 -11.78 -9.49
CA HIS A 167 8.57 -10.64 -8.77
C HIS A 167 7.12 -10.52 -9.21
N VAL A 168 6.20 -10.43 -8.25
CA VAL A 168 4.77 -10.28 -8.49
C VAL A 168 4.27 -8.98 -7.91
N VAL A 169 3.31 -8.38 -8.60
CA VAL A 169 2.56 -7.23 -8.10
C VAL A 169 1.10 -7.63 -8.01
N TYR A 170 0.52 -7.42 -6.83
CA TYR A 170 -0.92 -7.53 -6.59
C TYR A 170 -1.48 -6.19 -6.12
N MET A 171 -2.79 -6.02 -6.22
CA MET A 171 -3.46 -4.85 -5.69
C MET A 171 -4.83 -5.18 -5.10
N SER A 172 -5.28 -4.35 -4.16
CA SER A 172 -6.62 -4.38 -3.59
C SER A 172 -7.20 -2.95 -3.53
N ASN A 173 -8.51 -2.81 -3.76
CA ASN A 173 -9.18 -1.51 -3.63
C ASN A 173 -9.45 -1.20 -2.15
N ALA A 174 -8.74 -0.21 -1.60
CA ALA A 174 -8.80 0.15 -0.19
C ALA A 174 -10.16 0.72 0.25
N SER A 175 -11.05 1.04 -0.69
CA SER A 175 -12.42 1.47 -0.42
C SER A 175 -13.35 0.31 -0.01
N MET A 176 -12.87 -0.93 -0.10
CA MET A 176 -13.64 -2.11 0.32
C MET A 176 -13.62 -2.26 1.84
N PRO A 177 -14.70 -2.82 2.44
CA PRO A 177 -14.68 -3.17 3.85
C PRO A 177 -13.55 -4.16 4.17
N ARG A 178 -12.95 -4.08 5.38
CA ARG A 178 -11.92 -4.98 5.90
C ARG A 178 -12.22 -6.45 5.63
N LYS A 179 -13.44 -6.88 5.97
CA LYS A 179 -13.90 -8.28 5.78
C LYS A 179 -13.84 -8.74 4.31
N MET A 180 -13.86 -7.81 3.36
CA MET A 180 -13.69 -8.11 1.93
C MET A 180 -12.22 -8.04 1.52
N LEU A 181 -11.45 -7.07 2.02
CA LEU A 181 -10.01 -6.95 1.76
C LEU A 181 -9.22 -8.22 2.16
N GLU A 182 -9.66 -8.91 3.22
CA GLU A 182 -9.04 -10.16 3.69
C GLU A 182 -9.33 -11.37 2.78
N LYS A 183 -10.27 -11.27 1.83
CA LYS A 183 -10.64 -12.37 0.95
C LYS A 183 -9.72 -12.42 -0.27
N GLU A 184 -9.23 -13.61 -0.60
CA GLU A 184 -8.48 -13.88 -1.85
C GLU A 184 -9.22 -13.40 -3.10
N PHE A 185 -10.57 -13.43 -3.09
CA PHE A 185 -11.42 -12.94 -4.19
C PHE A 185 -11.17 -11.45 -4.52
N CYS A 186 -10.81 -10.66 -3.51
CA CYS A 186 -10.61 -9.22 -3.61
C CYS A 186 -9.18 -8.81 -3.97
N VAL A 187 -8.26 -9.78 -4.08
CA VAL A 187 -6.90 -9.56 -4.56
C VAL A 187 -6.90 -9.62 -6.09
N GLN A 188 -6.31 -8.59 -6.71
CA GLN A 188 -6.17 -8.48 -8.15
C GLN A 188 -4.72 -8.74 -8.54
N PHE A 189 -4.51 -9.65 -9.49
CA PHE A 189 -3.21 -9.83 -10.12
C PHE A 189 -2.93 -8.65 -11.05
N VAL A 190 -1.73 -8.09 -10.98
CA VAL A 190 -1.36 -6.92 -11.80
C VAL A 190 -0.31 -7.30 -12.83
N SER A 191 0.83 -7.79 -12.37
CA SER A 191 1.95 -8.13 -13.23
C SER A 191 2.89 -9.11 -12.54
N SER A 192 3.71 -9.79 -13.33
CA SER A 192 4.81 -10.60 -12.82
C SER A 192 5.98 -10.62 -13.80
N SER A 193 7.21 -10.73 -13.29
CA SER A 193 8.39 -10.85 -14.13
C SER A 193 9.46 -11.75 -13.52
N LEU A 194 10.16 -12.49 -14.37
CA LEU A 194 11.39 -13.21 -14.00
C LEU A 194 12.65 -12.36 -14.17
N HIS A 195 12.53 -11.25 -14.91
CA HIS A 195 13.68 -10.51 -15.44
C HIS A 195 13.68 -9.05 -14.98
N ALA A 196 12.50 -8.43 -14.94
CA ALA A 196 12.38 -7.04 -14.52
C ALA A 196 12.60 -6.96 -13.00
N PRO A 197 13.53 -6.10 -12.53
CA PRO A 197 13.73 -5.86 -11.12
C PRO A 197 12.47 -5.19 -10.51
N PRO A 198 12.30 -5.26 -9.19
CA PRO A 198 11.10 -4.78 -8.51
C PRO A 198 10.70 -3.34 -8.84
N LEU A 199 11.65 -2.40 -8.82
CA LEU A 199 11.38 -0.98 -9.12
C LEU A 199 11.02 -0.73 -10.60
N GLU A 200 11.59 -1.50 -11.53
CA GLU A 200 11.16 -1.46 -12.93
C GLU A 200 9.74 -2.01 -13.08
N LEU A 201 9.41 -3.09 -12.36
CA LEU A 201 8.07 -3.67 -12.39
C LEU A 201 7.00 -2.76 -11.76
N ILE A 202 7.35 -1.97 -10.74
CA ILE A 202 6.46 -0.97 -10.15
C ILE A 202 6.35 0.30 -11.00
N GLY A 203 7.44 0.72 -11.65
CA GLY A 203 7.49 1.89 -12.51
C GLY A 203 6.84 1.66 -13.87
N GLY A 204 7.19 0.54 -14.52
CA GLY A 204 6.71 0.09 -15.82
C GLY A 204 5.52 -0.88 -15.76
N GLY A 205 5.03 -1.21 -14.55
CA GLY A 205 3.84 -2.03 -14.32
C GLY A 205 2.54 -1.34 -14.74
N PRO A 206 1.39 -1.62 -14.10
CA PRO A 206 0.12 -1.05 -14.54
C PRO A 206 0.32 0.46 -14.64
N ASN A 207 -0.02 1.06 -15.78
CA ASN A 207 0.12 2.50 -15.92
C ASN A 207 -0.91 3.24 -15.03
N ILE A 208 -0.89 3.03 -13.71
CA ILE A 208 -1.70 3.71 -12.70
C ILE A 208 -1.50 5.21 -12.88
N ARG A 209 -0.27 5.66 -13.22
CA ARG A 209 -0.02 7.05 -13.59
C ARG A 209 -0.82 7.50 -14.82
N LYS A 210 -0.84 6.71 -15.90
CA LYS A 210 -1.65 7.00 -17.10
C LYS A 210 -3.14 6.94 -16.79
N ALA A 211 -3.59 5.97 -16.00
CA ALA A 211 -4.97 5.82 -15.58
C ALA A 211 -5.43 6.96 -14.66
N ALA A 212 -4.59 7.39 -13.72
CA ALA A 212 -4.82 8.54 -12.86
C ALA A 212 -4.87 9.84 -13.68
N ASN A 213 -3.95 9.97 -14.65
CA ASN A 213 -3.90 11.13 -15.52
C ASN A 213 -5.09 11.18 -16.46
N ASN A 214 -5.43 10.09 -17.15
CA ASN A 214 -6.46 10.04 -18.19
C ASN A 214 -7.87 9.82 -17.65
N GLY A 215 -8.00 9.21 -16.48
CA GLY A 215 -9.26 8.64 -16.01
C GLY A 215 -9.62 7.35 -16.74
N ILE A 216 -10.43 6.52 -16.09
CA ILE A 216 -11.02 5.31 -16.68
C ILE A 216 -12.52 5.48 -16.68
N ILE A 217 -13.13 5.50 -17.87
CA ILE A 217 -14.58 5.54 -18.00
C ILE A 217 -15.14 4.13 -17.80
N THR A 218 -16.08 3.98 -16.87
CA THR A 218 -16.75 2.72 -16.60
C THR A 218 -18.21 2.94 -16.18
N TRP A 219 -19.00 1.87 -16.17
CA TRP A 219 -20.37 1.91 -15.69
C TRP A 219 -20.43 1.71 -14.18
N ASP A 220 -21.08 2.63 -13.47
CA ASP A 220 -21.35 2.46 -12.05
C ASP A 220 -22.76 1.86 -11.84
N CYS A 221 -22.82 0.68 -11.25
CA CYS A 221 -24.07 -0.03 -11.00
C CYS A 221 -24.95 0.58 -9.90
N LYS A 222 -24.39 1.45 -9.04
CA LYS A 222 -25.13 2.09 -7.93
C LYS A 222 -25.80 3.38 -8.43
N LEU A 223 -25.10 4.15 -9.25
CA LEU A 223 -25.57 5.38 -9.87
C LEU A 223 -26.28 5.13 -11.21
N CYS A 224 -26.16 3.92 -11.78
CA CYS A 224 -26.71 3.54 -13.08
C CYS A 224 -26.33 4.53 -14.20
N GLN A 225 -25.05 4.92 -14.24
CA GLN A 225 -24.51 5.85 -15.23
C GLN A 225 -23.02 5.61 -15.47
N GLU A 226 -22.48 6.20 -16.53
CA GLU A 226 -21.03 6.25 -16.71
C GLU A 226 -20.36 7.17 -15.69
N VAL A 227 -19.25 6.70 -15.12
CA VAL A 227 -18.40 7.44 -14.20
C VAL A 227 -16.95 7.40 -14.67
N MET A 228 -16.16 8.38 -14.23
CA MET A 228 -14.71 8.40 -14.43
C MET A 228 -14.01 7.98 -13.14
N LEU A 229 -13.14 6.98 -13.20
CA LEU A 229 -12.34 6.51 -12.07
C LEU A 229 -10.91 7.03 -12.15
N ILE A 230 -10.38 7.45 -11.01
CA ILE A 230 -9.01 7.94 -10.84
C ILE A 230 -8.31 7.10 -9.78
N PRO A 231 -7.51 6.08 -10.16
CA PRO A 231 -6.77 5.29 -9.20
C PRO A 231 -5.58 6.06 -8.64
N TYR A 232 -5.21 5.78 -7.38
CA TYR A 232 -3.97 6.27 -6.77
C TYR A 232 -3.42 5.26 -5.77
N LYS A 233 -2.10 5.29 -5.54
CA LYS A 233 -1.44 4.42 -4.56
C LYS A 233 -1.69 4.98 -3.17
N LEU A 234 -2.38 4.23 -2.32
CA LEU A 234 -2.62 4.64 -0.94
C LEU A 234 -1.42 4.27 -0.05
N PHE A 235 -1.00 3.01 -0.09
CA PHE A 235 0.23 2.51 0.53
C PHE A 235 0.69 1.25 -0.18
N LEU A 236 1.96 0.89 0.01
CA LEU A 236 2.52 -0.35 -0.51
C LEU A 236 2.96 -1.27 0.64
N THR A 237 2.88 -2.57 0.37
CA THR A 237 3.13 -3.65 1.32
C THR A 237 4.06 -4.68 0.68
N GLY A 238 4.86 -5.32 1.53
CA GLY A 238 5.83 -6.32 1.14
C GLY A 238 6.57 -6.79 2.37
N ASP A 239 7.47 -7.75 2.21
CA ASP A 239 8.39 -8.11 3.28
C ASP A 239 9.37 -6.95 3.58
N ASN A 240 10.09 -7.04 4.71
CA ASN A 240 10.99 -5.97 5.14
C ASN A 240 12.10 -5.66 4.12
N PRO A 241 12.78 -6.66 3.51
CA PRO A 241 13.68 -6.44 2.38
C PRO A 241 13.05 -5.70 1.20
N MET A 242 11.87 -6.13 0.75
CA MET A 242 11.20 -5.52 -0.40
C MET A 242 10.82 -4.07 -0.12
N GLN A 243 10.23 -3.78 1.04
CA GLN A 243 9.92 -2.41 1.44
C GLN A 243 11.18 -1.55 1.59
N ALA A 244 12.32 -2.11 2.00
CA ALA A 244 13.57 -1.35 2.02
C ALA A 244 14.02 -0.95 0.61
N GLU A 245 13.86 -1.84 -0.38
CA GLU A 245 14.12 -1.53 -1.79
C GLU A 245 13.17 -0.44 -2.31
N GLU A 246 11.86 -0.55 -2.03
CA GLU A 246 10.85 0.44 -2.42
C GLU A 246 11.06 1.81 -1.76
N CYS A 247 11.71 1.86 -0.59
CA CYS A 247 12.10 3.09 0.10
C CYS A 247 13.44 3.69 -0.36
N SER A 248 14.13 3.10 -1.35
CA SER A 248 15.52 3.43 -1.69
C SER A 248 16.44 3.39 -0.44
N HIS A 249 16.30 2.36 0.38
CA HIS A 249 17.04 2.19 1.63
C HIS A 249 18.06 1.03 1.53
N GLY A 250 19.28 1.22 2.04
CA GLY A 250 20.38 0.24 1.98
C GLY A 250 20.22 -1.02 2.84
N GLY A 251 19.01 -1.26 3.34
CA GLY A 251 18.67 -2.42 4.17
C GLY A 251 19.12 -2.35 5.63
N LEU A 252 18.91 -3.46 6.34
CA LEU A 252 18.99 -3.52 7.81
C LEU A 252 20.41 -3.47 8.39
N LYS A 253 21.44 -3.57 7.54
CA LYS A 253 22.86 -3.56 7.95
C LYS A 253 23.49 -2.17 7.90
N CYS A 254 22.76 -1.17 7.40
CA CYS A 254 23.22 0.21 7.38
C CYS A 254 23.38 0.77 8.81
N ASN A 255 24.20 1.82 8.94
CA ASN A 255 24.29 2.61 10.18
C ASN A 255 22.89 3.09 10.57
N TYR A 256 22.24 3.79 9.63
CA TYR A 256 20.84 4.14 9.68
C TYR A 256 20.03 3.00 9.09
N PHE A 257 19.54 2.09 9.93
CA PHE A 257 18.90 0.84 9.49
C PHE A 257 17.38 0.97 9.29
N CYS A 258 16.78 2.09 9.72
CA CYS A 258 15.35 2.32 9.59
C CYS A 258 14.99 3.06 8.31
N ARG A 259 14.04 2.50 7.56
CA ARG A 259 13.51 3.08 6.31
C ARG A 259 12.51 4.22 6.52
N THR A 260 11.96 4.34 7.72
CA THR A 260 10.95 5.35 8.08
C THR A 260 11.57 6.56 8.77
N CYS A 261 12.57 6.36 9.64
CA CYS A 261 13.24 7.43 10.36
C CYS A 261 14.77 7.32 10.32
N LYS A 262 15.47 8.38 10.73
CA LYS A 262 16.94 8.47 10.75
C LYS A 262 17.56 7.94 12.05
N VAL A 263 17.13 6.77 12.49
CA VAL A 263 17.81 6.00 13.56
C VAL A 263 18.75 4.98 12.92
N SER A 264 19.93 4.65 13.43
CA SER A 264 20.81 5.28 14.43
C SER A 264 22.15 5.53 13.70
N GLY A 265 23.26 5.74 14.41
CA GLY A 265 24.56 6.01 13.81
C GLY A 265 25.41 4.77 13.49
N THR A 266 26.71 4.98 13.48
CA THR A 266 27.74 3.95 13.47
C THR A 266 27.58 2.97 14.64
N ASN A 267 28.21 1.80 14.55
CA ASN A 267 28.20 0.83 15.65
C ASN A 267 28.83 1.37 16.96
N ALA A 268 29.69 2.39 16.89
CA ALA A 268 30.26 3.03 18.06
C ALA A 268 29.22 3.95 18.72
N GLU A 269 28.57 4.80 17.93
CA GLU A 269 27.50 5.70 18.40
C GLU A 269 26.33 4.91 18.99
N LYS A 270 25.89 3.85 18.29
CA LYS A 270 24.84 2.93 18.77
C LYS A 270 25.12 2.28 20.13
N LYS A 271 26.38 2.20 20.54
CA LYS A 271 26.81 1.61 21.82
C LYS A 271 27.12 2.66 22.89
N SER A 272 27.00 3.95 22.57
CA SER A 272 27.07 5.01 23.58
C SER A 272 25.75 5.08 24.35
N ASP A 273 25.77 5.67 25.54
CA ASP A 273 24.57 5.80 26.37
C ASP A 273 23.48 6.61 25.64
N GLU A 274 23.88 7.66 24.91
CA GLU A 274 22.97 8.47 24.10
C GLU A 274 22.41 7.66 22.92
N GLY A 275 23.28 6.99 22.15
CA GLY A 275 22.85 6.24 20.97
C GLY A 275 21.99 5.02 21.30
N ASP A 276 22.22 4.37 22.45
CA ASP A 276 21.36 3.30 22.97
C ASP A 276 19.98 3.85 23.36
N CYS A 277 19.94 4.98 24.09
CA CYS A 277 18.68 5.63 24.46
C CYS A 277 17.83 6.06 23.26
N GLU A 278 18.46 6.52 22.18
CA GLU A 278 17.76 6.96 20.97
C GLU A 278 17.07 5.80 20.22
N ILE A 279 17.53 4.56 20.36
CA ILE A 279 16.91 3.39 19.69
C ILE A 279 15.51 3.09 20.21
N PHE A 280 15.21 3.48 21.45
CA PHE A 280 13.89 3.33 22.09
C PHE A 280 12.86 4.36 21.63
N LYS A 281 13.23 5.29 20.75
CA LYS A 281 12.37 6.36 20.26
C LYS A 281 12.41 6.40 18.73
N SER A 282 11.34 6.91 18.12
CA SER A 282 11.39 7.23 16.69
C SER A 282 12.35 8.41 16.48
N GLY A 283 13.30 8.25 15.57
CA GLY A 283 14.15 9.35 15.12
C GLY A 283 13.40 10.32 14.19
N GLU A 284 14.14 11.28 13.63
CA GLU A 284 13.62 12.20 12.60
C GLU A 284 13.08 11.40 11.40
N LEU A 285 11.84 11.65 10.99
CA LEU A 285 11.24 10.96 9.86
C LEU A 285 11.99 11.29 8.57
N ARG A 286 12.19 10.28 7.73
CA ARG A 286 12.72 10.46 6.37
C ARG A 286 11.65 11.10 5.49
N THR A 287 12.11 11.83 4.47
CA THR A 287 11.24 12.47 3.48
C THR A 287 11.65 12.04 2.07
N PRO A 288 10.69 11.93 1.12
CA PRO A 288 11.00 11.62 -0.27
C PRO A 288 11.99 12.61 -0.89
N SER A 289 11.87 13.90 -0.57
CA SER A 289 12.80 14.93 -1.05
C SER A 289 14.21 14.76 -0.50
N GLY A 290 14.36 14.37 0.77
CA GLY A 290 15.65 14.05 1.38
C GLY A 290 16.29 12.81 0.74
N THR A 291 15.51 11.74 0.57
CA THR A 291 15.98 10.53 -0.11
C THR A 291 16.37 10.81 -1.56
N LEU A 292 15.58 11.61 -2.30
CA LEU A 292 15.90 12.03 -3.66
C LEU A 292 17.22 12.81 -3.72
N ALA A 293 17.44 13.73 -2.78
CA ALA A 293 18.67 14.50 -2.69
C ALA A 293 19.89 13.58 -2.42
N ASP A 294 19.77 12.62 -1.51
CA ASP A 294 20.81 11.64 -1.22
C ASP A 294 21.16 10.79 -2.45
N VAL A 295 20.15 10.34 -3.21
CA VAL A 295 20.35 9.54 -4.44
C VAL A 295 21.06 10.37 -5.51
N LYS A 296 20.63 11.62 -5.72
CA LYS A 296 21.28 12.54 -6.66
C LYS A 296 22.71 12.86 -6.23
N GLU A 297 22.97 13.02 -4.93
CA GLU A 297 24.33 13.19 -4.40
C GLU A 297 25.20 11.97 -4.71
N GLN A 298 24.70 10.74 -4.52
CA GLN A 298 25.45 9.52 -4.81
C GLN A 298 25.82 9.41 -6.30
N ILE A 299 24.91 9.77 -7.20
CA ILE A 299 25.17 9.83 -8.65
C ILE A 299 26.30 10.84 -8.94
N GLU A 300 26.25 12.04 -8.34
CA GLU A 300 27.29 13.05 -8.51
C GLU A 300 28.64 12.62 -7.92
N LEU A 301 28.65 11.93 -6.78
CA LEU A 301 29.87 11.39 -6.18
C LEU A 301 30.47 10.26 -7.02
N ALA A 302 29.65 9.45 -7.70
CA ALA A 302 30.12 8.39 -8.59
C ALA A 302 30.93 8.92 -9.78
N LYS A 303 30.62 10.14 -10.25
CA LYS A 303 31.34 10.84 -11.34
C LYS A 303 32.70 11.42 -10.92
N GLN A 304 33.05 11.37 -9.63
CA GLN A 304 34.28 11.97 -9.12
C GLN A 304 35.44 10.97 -9.01
N SER A 305 36.66 11.50 -9.07
CA SER A 305 37.83 10.78 -8.56
C SER A 305 37.59 10.38 -7.09
N GLY A 306 37.73 9.10 -6.80
CA GLY A 306 37.53 8.49 -5.50
C GLY A 306 36.10 8.02 -5.26
N GLY A 307 35.26 8.00 -6.31
CA GLY A 307 33.82 7.76 -6.21
C GLY A 307 33.42 6.60 -5.31
N THR A 308 34.13 5.46 -5.35
CA THR A 308 33.78 4.28 -4.55
C THR A 308 33.75 4.58 -3.05
N GLU A 309 34.80 5.19 -2.50
CA GLU A 309 34.85 5.54 -1.07
C GLU A 309 33.89 6.69 -0.72
N LYS A 310 33.70 7.63 -1.66
CA LYS A 310 32.77 8.75 -1.49
C LYS A 310 31.31 8.28 -1.40
N VAL A 311 30.87 7.44 -2.33
CA VAL A 311 29.54 6.83 -2.35
C VAL A 311 29.33 5.95 -1.11
N LYS A 312 30.32 5.11 -0.75
CA LYS A 312 30.27 4.30 0.46
C LYS A 312 30.14 5.13 1.73
N LYS A 313 30.85 6.27 1.81
CA LYS A 313 30.73 7.23 2.92
C LYS A 313 29.36 7.88 2.96
N ALA A 314 28.80 8.27 1.80
CA ALA A 314 27.45 8.82 1.70
C ALA A 314 26.39 7.81 2.19
N LEU A 315 26.42 6.57 1.68
CA LEU A 315 25.58 5.47 2.15
C LEU A 315 25.71 5.25 3.66
N SER A 316 26.93 5.27 4.19
CA SER A 316 27.16 5.09 5.63
C SER A 316 26.60 6.24 6.47
N LYS A 317 26.51 7.44 5.89
CA LYS A 317 26.02 8.66 6.54
C LYS A 317 24.50 8.78 6.48
N THR A 318 23.85 8.26 5.45
CA THR A 318 22.40 8.46 5.23
C THR A 318 21.58 7.18 5.31
N GLY A 319 22.19 6.01 5.07
CA GLY A 319 21.49 4.73 4.91
C GLY A 319 20.68 4.62 3.60
N THR A 320 20.75 5.62 2.73
CA THR A 320 20.02 5.67 1.46
C THR A 320 20.78 4.88 0.39
N TRP A 321 20.08 3.99 -0.32
CA TRP A 321 20.62 3.22 -1.44
C TRP A 321 19.51 2.89 -2.42
N ASP A 322 19.62 3.36 -3.64
CA ASP A 322 18.55 3.28 -4.63
C ASP A 322 18.79 2.16 -5.64
N ALA A 323 18.04 1.06 -5.53
CA ALA A 323 18.23 -0.12 -6.37
C ALA A 323 18.06 0.14 -7.88
N ALA A 324 17.30 1.16 -8.27
CA ALA A 324 17.08 1.52 -9.68
C ALA A 324 18.34 2.13 -10.31
N SER A 325 19.06 2.99 -9.59
CA SER A 325 20.28 3.64 -10.10
C SER A 325 21.59 2.85 -9.89
N VAL A 326 21.57 1.74 -9.14
CA VAL A 326 22.77 0.95 -8.80
C VAL A 326 23.57 0.54 -10.03
N ALA A 327 22.92 0.03 -11.08
CA ALA A 327 23.62 -0.49 -12.25
C ALA A 327 24.49 0.59 -12.94
N ILE A 328 23.96 1.81 -13.02
CA ILE A 328 24.68 2.97 -13.59
C ILE A 328 25.78 3.42 -12.64
N ILE A 329 25.49 3.52 -11.33
CA ILE A 329 26.50 3.87 -10.33
C ILE A 329 27.68 2.88 -10.37
N ASP A 330 27.42 1.58 -10.35
CA ASP A 330 28.45 0.54 -10.37
C ASP A 330 29.29 0.60 -11.65
N HIS A 331 28.66 0.85 -12.80
CA HIS A 331 29.37 1.05 -14.06
C HIS A 331 30.35 2.24 -13.99
N LEU A 332 29.88 3.40 -13.51
CA LEU A 332 30.72 4.59 -13.34
C LEU A 332 31.85 4.36 -12.36
N LEU A 333 31.57 3.67 -11.25
CA LEU A 333 32.57 3.35 -10.23
C LEU A 333 33.66 2.43 -10.77
N GLU A 334 33.30 1.42 -11.57
CA GLU A 334 34.26 0.51 -12.18
C GLU A 334 35.11 1.21 -13.25
N LEU A 335 34.49 1.99 -14.13
CA LEU A 335 35.22 2.80 -15.11
C LEU A 335 36.17 3.79 -14.42
N GLY A 336 35.71 4.46 -13.36
CA GLY A 336 36.53 5.39 -12.58
C GLY A 336 37.71 4.73 -11.85
N LYS A 337 37.67 3.41 -11.58
CA LYS A 337 38.84 2.63 -11.11
C LYS A 337 39.78 2.32 -12.27
N GLN A 338 39.26 1.93 -13.43
CA GLN A 338 40.06 1.61 -14.61
C GLN A 338 40.88 2.81 -15.09
N LEU A 339 40.25 3.99 -15.17
CA LEU A 339 40.91 5.25 -15.58
C LEU A 339 42.03 5.70 -14.63
N ARG A 340 42.05 5.17 -13.40
CA ARG A 340 43.07 5.48 -12.39
C ARG A 340 44.10 4.38 -12.18
N LYS A 341 43.97 3.22 -12.85
CA LYS A 341 45.03 2.22 -12.85
C LYS A 341 46.25 2.83 -13.54
N ARG A 342 47.36 2.88 -12.81
CA ARG A 342 48.65 3.32 -13.35
C ARG A 342 49.26 2.17 -14.12
N GLU A 343 49.47 2.35 -15.42
CA GLU A 343 50.40 1.51 -16.18
C GLU A 343 51.82 2.02 -15.95
N ALA A 344 52.80 1.12 -15.96
CA ALA A 344 54.20 1.43 -15.61
C ALA A 344 54.87 2.50 -16.52
N SER A 345 54.20 2.90 -17.60
CA SER A 345 54.71 3.77 -18.66
C SER A 345 53.89 5.05 -18.86
N THR A 346 52.77 5.25 -18.15
CA THR A 346 51.79 6.30 -18.47
C THR A 346 51.42 7.10 -17.23
N PRO A 347 51.53 8.45 -17.25
CA PRO A 347 51.11 9.28 -16.13
C PRO A 347 49.60 9.11 -15.86
N ALA A 348 49.22 9.20 -14.58
CA ALA A 348 47.82 9.10 -14.18
C ALA A 348 47.01 10.26 -14.79
N MET A 349 45.84 9.94 -15.34
CA MET A 349 44.93 10.93 -15.92
C MET A 349 44.54 11.98 -14.86
N PRO A 350 44.54 13.29 -15.19
CA PRO A 350 44.09 14.35 -14.29
C PRO A 350 42.65 14.13 -13.82
N GLU A 351 42.34 14.50 -12.57
CA GLU A 351 41.00 14.26 -12.00
C GLU A 351 39.86 14.95 -12.77
N LEU A 352 40.14 16.12 -13.37
CA LEU A 352 39.18 16.84 -14.20
C LEU A 352 38.86 16.08 -15.50
N GLU A 353 39.85 15.43 -16.11
CA GLU A 353 39.65 14.63 -17.32
C GLU A 353 38.90 13.33 -17.01
N VAL A 354 39.23 12.68 -15.89
CA VAL A 354 38.48 11.51 -15.41
C VAL A 354 37.01 11.88 -15.18
N ARG A 355 36.74 13.01 -14.54
CA ARG A 355 35.37 13.48 -14.30
C ARG A 355 34.63 13.76 -15.60
N ALA A 356 35.24 14.49 -16.54
CA ALA A 356 34.61 14.81 -17.82
C ALA A 356 34.26 13.53 -18.63
N LEU A 357 35.13 12.53 -18.57
CA LEU A 357 34.86 11.23 -19.21
C LEU A 357 33.71 10.49 -18.52
N LEU A 358 33.69 10.43 -17.19
CA LEU A 358 32.60 9.82 -16.43
C LEU A 358 31.25 10.54 -16.66
N GLU A 359 31.26 11.87 -16.74
CA GLU A 359 30.08 12.65 -17.11
C GLU A 359 29.60 12.29 -18.52
N ARG A 360 30.51 12.19 -19.50
CA ARG A 360 30.15 11.79 -20.86
C ARG A 360 29.54 10.37 -20.92
N GLU A 361 30.13 9.42 -20.21
CA GLU A 361 29.59 8.05 -20.17
C GLU A 361 28.25 7.99 -19.41
N PHE A 362 28.06 8.82 -18.39
CA PHE A 362 26.78 8.94 -17.70
C PHE A 362 25.68 9.49 -18.64
N GLU A 363 25.96 10.57 -19.37
CA GLU A 363 25.02 11.12 -20.36
C GLU A 363 24.72 10.13 -21.49
N ALA A 364 25.72 9.36 -21.92
CA ALA A 364 25.53 8.27 -22.88
C ALA A 364 24.62 7.16 -22.32
N ALA A 365 24.81 6.78 -21.05
CA ALA A 365 23.98 5.79 -20.36
C ALA A 365 22.53 6.25 -20.14
N LEU A 366 22.31 7.55 -19.95
CA LEU A 366 20.96 8.13 -19.88
C LEU A 366 20.22 8.03 -21.23
N ALA A 367 20.94 7.98 -22.36
CA ALA A 367 20.33 7.91 -23.70
C ALA A 367 19.22 8.97 -23.95
N GLY A 368 19.38 10.16 -23.37
CA GLY A 368 18.41 11.27 -23.46
C GLY A 368 17.27 11.24 -22.43
N GLN A 369 17.26 10.25 -21.52
CA GLN A 369 16.37 10.23 -20.35
C GLN A 369 16.85 11.20 -19.27
N SER A 370 15.94 11.63 -18.40
CA SER A 370 16.29 12.43 -17.22
C SER A 370 16.77 11.53 -16.08
N ILE A 371 17.46 12.11 -15.09
CA ILE A 371 17.82 11.40 -13.86
C ILE A 371 16.57 10.83 -13.17
N ASP A 372 15.46 11.54 -13.23
CA ASP A 372 14.21 11.13 -12.59
C ASP A 372 13.59 9.87 -13.25
N ASP A 373 14.02 9.50 -14.47
CA ASP A 373 13.59 8.30 -15.18
C ASP A 373 14.40 7.04 -14.82
N ILE A 374 15.59 7.20 -14.21
CA ILE A 374 16.51 6.09 -13.90
C ILE A 374 16.66 5.81 -12.39
N ILE A 375 15.99 6.59 -11.54
CA ILE A 375 15.92 6.39 -10.09
C ILE A 375 14.59 5.73 -9.70
N ASN A 376 14.41 5.42 -8.41
CA ASN A 376 13.15 4.86 -7.92
C ASN A 376 11.92 5.70 -8.36
N PRO A 377 11.01 5.11 -9.16
CA PRO A 377 9.87 5.82 -9.74
C PRO A 377 8.82 6.26 -8.71
N LEU A 378 8.94 5.83 -7.46
CA LEU A 378 8.08 6.24 -6.35
C LEU A 378 8.49 7.59 -5.74
N LEU A 379 9.77 8.01 -5.85
CA LEU A 379 10.30 9.24 -5.23
C LEU A 379 9.62 10.52 -5.73
N GLY A 380 9.17 10.54 -6.98
CA GLY A 380 8.49 11.68 -7.62
C GLY A 380 6.98 11.49 -7.78
N MET A 381 6.41 10.42 -7.21
CA MET A 381 5.00 10.08 -7.44
C MET A 381 4.07 10.91 -6.54
N ALA A 382 3.16 11.65 -7.16
CA ALA A 382 2.18 12.45 -6.42
C ALA A 382 1.35 11.58 -5.45
N GLY A 383 1.28 12.01 -4.19
CA GLY A 383 0.55 11.32 -3.12
C GLY A 383 1.26 10.13 -2.49
N VAL A 384 2.49 9.84 -2.90
CA VAL A 384 3.31 8.76 -2.33
C VAL A 384 4.50 9.36 -1.59
N ASN A 385 4.55 9.11 -0.28
CA ASN A 385 5.70 9.27 0.57
C ASN A 385 6.30 7.89 0.83
N ILE A 386 7.37 7.55 0.11
CA ILE A 386 7.97 6.21 0.19
C ILE A 386 8.43 5.82 1.61
N ASN A 387 8.67 6.75 2.52
CA ASN A 387 9.12 6.45 3.88
C ASN A 387 7.97 6.23 4.86
N GLN A 388 6.80 6.80 4.57
CA GLN A 388 5.61 6.79 5.45
C GLN A 388 4.43 6.01 4.85
N ASP A 389 4.47 5.68 3.56
CA ASP A 389 3.43 4.89 2.87
C ASP A 389 3.81 3.41 2.71
N MET A 390 4.75 2.96 3.55
CA MET A 390 5.28 1.61 3.61
C MET A 390 5.11 1.06 5.03
N PRO A 391 3.86 0.89 5.50
CA PRO A 391 3.56 0.55 6.88
C PRO A 391 4.31 -0.70 7.35
N THR A 392 4.62 -0.74 8.65
CA THR A 392 5.26 -1.89 9.31
C THR A 392 4.37 -3.12 9.23
N GLU A 393 4.61 -3.97 8.24
CA GLU A 393 3.88 -5.22 8.03
C GLU A 393 4.05 -6.17 9.23
N ILE A 394 2.94 -6.70 9.75
CA ILE A 394 2.91 -7.40 11.04
C ILE A 394 3.26 -8.90 10.98
N LEU A 395 3.12 -9.58 9.85
CA LEU A 395 3.49 -10.99 9.68
C LEU A 395 5.00 -11.17 9.73
N HIS A 396 5.77 -10.42 8.95
CA HIS A 396 7.22 -10.46 8.85
C HIS A 396 7.92 -9.76 9.99
N THR A 397 7.37 -8.65 10.48
CA THR A 397 7.98 -7.89 11.57
C THR A 397 7.72 -8.54 12.93
N ILE A 398 6.46 -8.91 13.20
CA ILE A 398 6.06 -9.43 14.52
C ILE A 398 6.23 -10.94 14.57
N LEU A 399 5.46 -11.70 13.79
CA LEU A 399 5.40 -13.15 13.93
C LEU A 399 6.69 -13.84 13.46
N LEU A 400 7.13 -13.56 12.23
CA LEU A 400 8.34 -14.14 11.64
C LEU A 400 9.62 -13.37 12.04
N GLY A 401 9.47 -12.29 12.78
CA GLY A 401 10.55 -11.47 13.31
C GLY A 401 10.66 -11.56 14.83
N VAL A 402 10.02 -10.63 15.53
CA VAL A 402 10.06 -10.50 17.00
C VAL A 402 9.76 -11.82 17.72
N VAL A 403 8.61 -12.43 17.44
CA VAL A 403 8.16 -13.68 18.08
C VAL A 403 9.09 -14.83 17.73
N LYS A 404 9.53 -14.92 16.47
CA LYS A 404 10.51 -15.92 16.04
C LYS A 404 11.83 -15.81 16.81
N TYR A 405 12.32 -14.59 17.06
CA TYR A 405 13.55 -14.39 17.84
C TYR A 405 13.37 -14.81 19.30
N TYR A 406 12.25 -14.43 19.93
CA TYR A 406 11.91 -14.87 21.29
C TYR A 406 11.74 -16.39 21.41
N TRP A 407 11.11 -17.00 20.41
CA TRP A 407 11.01 -18.46 20.31
C TRP A 407 12.39 -19.11 20.23
N GLY A 408 13.30 -18.59 19.40
CA GLY A 408 14.67 -19.08 19.31
C GLY A 408 15.39 -19.03 20.66
N GLN A 409 15.29 -17.92 21.39
CA GLN A 409 15.86 -17.77 22.73
C GLN A 409 15.23 -18.75 23.73
N THR A 410 13.90 -18.89 23.70
CA THR A 410 13.17 -19.81 24.59
C THR A 410 13.59 -21.25 24.33
N VAL A 411 13.64 -21.67 23.08
CA VAL A 411 14.10 -22.99 22.67
C VAL A 411 15.54 -23.23 23.10
N TYR A 412 16.43 -22.25 22.97
CA TYR A 412 17.81 -22.36 23.46
C TYR A 412 17.86 -22.65 24.96
N ILE A 413 17.10 -21.90 25.77
CA ILE A 413 16.99 -22.09 27.23
C ILE A 413 16.46 -23.49 27.56
N LEU A 414 15.35 -23.89 26.93
CA LEU A 414 14.72 -25.20 27.17
C LEU A 414 15.64 -26.37 26.77
N ASN A 415 16.38 -26.26 25.67
CA ASN A 415 17.36 -27.30 25.28
C ASN A 415 18.48 -27.38 26.31
N LYS A 416 19.06 -26.25 26.72
CA LYS A 416 20.18 -26.19 27.67
C LYS A 416 19.81 -26.77 29.03
N ALA A 417 18.56 -26.60 29.46
CA ALA A 417 18.02 -27.14 30.69
C ALA A 417 17.42 -28.56 30.55
N HIS A 418 17.42 -29.15 29.36
CA HIS A 418 16.75 -30.43 29.06
C HIS A 418 15.24 -30.43 29.36
N LEU A 419 14.56 -29.30 29.22
CA LEU A 419 13.13 -29.09 29.56
C LEU A 419 12.18 -29.13 28.34
N LEU A 420 12.67 -29.47 27.13
CA LEU A 420 11.81 -29.51 25.94
C LEU A 420 10.69 -30.54 26.00
N SER A 421 10.93 -31.70 26.63
CA SER A 421 9.90 -32.74 26.80
C SER A 421 8.80 -32.27 27.74
N THR A 422 9.15 -31.55 28.81
CA THR A 422 8.19 -30.91 29.72
C THR A 422 7.36 -29.87 28.99
N PHE A 423 8.00 -29.00 28.20
CA PHE A 423 7.29 -28.03 27.35
C PHE A 423 6.32 -28.72 26.38
N GLN A 424 6.77 -29.78 25.69
CA GLN A 424 5.93 -30.55 24.77
C GLN A 424 4.71 -31.13 25.46
N THR A 425 4.90 -31.73 26.63
CA THR A 425 3.82 -32.34 27.43
C THR A 425 2.80 -31.30 27.84
N ARG A 426 3.25 -30.13 28.30
CA ARG A 426 2.37 -29.02 28.67
C ARG A 426 1.56 -28.51 27.48
N LEU A 427 2.22 -28.33 26.33
CA LEU A 427 1.57 -27.86 25.10
C LEU A 427 0.53 -28.86 24.60
N GLU A 428 0.75 -30.16 24.77
CA GLU A 428 -0.24 -31.20 24.45
C GLU A 428 -1.43 -31.18 25.43
N SER A 429 -1.17 -30.90 26.72
CA SER A 429 -2.17 -30.92 27.79
C SER A 429 -3.04 -29.68 27.92
N ILE A 430 -2.69 -28.57 27.25
CA ILE A 430 -3.39 -27.30 27.43
C ILE A 430 -4.84 -27.40 26.94
N ASN A 431 -5.78 -26.82 27.69
CA ASN A 431 -7.15 -26.69 27.20
C ASN A 431 -7.17 -25.74 26.00
N LYS A 432 -7.76 -26.19 24.89
CA LYS A 432 -7.85 -25.47 23.63
C LYS A 432 -9.20 -24.75 23.47
N ASP A 433 -10.12 -24.93 24.44
CA ASP A 433 -11.40 -24.23 24.47
C ASP A 433 -11.18 -22.71 24.47
N GLY A 434 -11.84 -22.02 23.54
CA GLY A 434 -11.73 -20.56 23.39
C GLY A 434 -10.55 -20.08 22.54
N LEU A 435 -9.65 -20.97 22.07
CA LEU A 435 -8.60 -20.59 21.12
C LEU A 435 -9.15 -20.59 19.69
N ASN A 436 -9.01 -19.47 18.98
CA ASN A 436 -9.36 -19.34 17.55
C ASN A 436 -8.28 -19.97 16.62
N SER A 437 -7.57 -21.02 17.06
CA SER A 437 -6.31 -21.49 16.46
C SER A 437 -6.45 -22.80 15.65
N PRO A 438 -5.79 -22.90 14.48
CA PRO A 438 -5.64 -24.16 13.74
C PRO A 438 -4.65 -25.10 14.45
N THR A 439 -5.15 -25.99 15.31
CA THR A 439 -4.44 -27.13 15.94
C THR A 439 -3.00 -26.87 16.43
N LEU A 440 -2.83 -26.66 17.73
CA LEU A 440 -1.52 -26.70 18.42
C LEU A 440 -0.95 -28.13 18.43
N GLN A 441 -0.31 -28.55 17.33
CA GLN A 441 0.33 -29.86 17.21
C GLN A 441 1.69 -29.85 17.93
N ALA A 442 1.72 -30.23 19.21
CA ALA A 442 2.92 -30.09 20.05
C ALA A 442 4.13 -30.85 19.49
N ASN A 443 3.91 -32.08 19.02
CA ASN A 443 4.96 -32.89 18.37
C ASN A 443 5.57 -32.16 17.16
N TYR A 444 4.73 -31.59 16.28
CA TYR A 444 5.20 -30.83 15.13
C TYR A 444 6.03 -29.61 15.56
N ILE A 445 5.52 -28.82 16.50
CA ILE A 445 6.18 -27.60 16.98
C ILE A 445 7.58 -27.91 17.55
N VAL A 446 7.69 -28.98 18.34
CA VAL A 446 8.98 -29.36 18.95
C VAL A 446 9.92 -29.98 17.93
N ARG A 447 9.42 -30.87 17.06
CA ARG A 447 10.22 -31.52 16.02
C ARG A 447 10.77 -30.52 15.00
N PHE A 448 9.95 -29.55 14.60
CA PHE A 448 10.30 -28.54 13.59
C PHE A 448 10.50 -27.16 14.21
N LYS A 449 11.01 -27.09 15.44
CA LYS A 449 11.22 -25.85 16.22
C LYS A 449 12.01 -24.75 15.48
N GLY A 450 12.86 -25.10 14.52
CA GLY A 450 13.60 -24.13 13.69
C GLY A 450 12.86 -23.66 12.41
N GLY A 451 11.78 -24.33 12.01
CA GLY A 451 11.08 -24.14 10.73
C GLY A 451 9.61 -23.76 10.88
N LEU A 452 9.24 -23.13 12.00
CA LEU A 452 7.87 -22.67 12.23
C LEU A 452 7.53 -21.47 11.34
N ILE A 453 6.23 -21.34 11.01
CA ILE A 453 5.68 -20.28 10.16
C ILE A 453 4.72 -19.40 10.97
N GLY A 454 4.24 -18.30 10.38
CA GLY A 454 3.41 -17.28 11.04
C GLY A 454 2.24 -17.86 11.85
N LYS A 455 1.47 -18.80 11.27
CA LYS A 455 0.33 -19.43 11.97
C LYS A 455 0.71 -20.14 13.27
N HIS A 456 1.89 -20.77 13.31
CA HIS A 456 2.38 -21.46 14.52
C HIS A 456 2.75 -20.44 15.58
N PHE A 457 3.44 -19.36 15.19
CA PHE A 457 3.82 -18.29 16.11
C PHE A 457 2.58 -17.56 16.67
N LYS A 458 1.60 -17.23 15.82
CA LYS A 458 0.31 -16.64 16.24
C LYS A 458 -0.45 -17.51 17.25
N SER A 459 -0.30 -18.83 17.15
CA SER A 459 -0.92 -19.77 18.08
C SER A 459 -0.12 -19.89 19.39
N LEU A 460 1.22 -19.93 19.29
CA LEU A 460 2.09 -19.96 20.47
C LEU A 460 1.92 -18.71 21.33
N THR A 461 1.89 -17.51 20.75
CA THR A 461 1.76 -16.24 21.51
C THR A 461 0.54 -16.19 22.42
N GLN A 462 -0.53 -16.93 22.12
CA GLN A 462 -1.73 -17.02 22.94
C GLN A 462 -1.56 -17.87 24.20
N VAL A 463 -0.61 -18.81 24.19
CA VAL A 463 -0.50 -19.85 25.24
C VAL A 463 0.85 -19.85 25.97
N MET A 464 1.88 -19.21 25.42
CA MET A 464 3.26 -19.33 25.93
C MET A 464 3.42 -19.05 27.43
N PRO A 465 2.82 -18.01 28.04
CA PRO A 465 2.98 -17.76 29.48
C PRO A 465 2.57 -18.94 30.37
N TYR A 466 1.51 -19.67 30.00
CA TYR A 466 1.02 -20.83 30.73
C TYR A 466 1.93 -22.07 30.58
N LEU A 467 2.73 -22.11 29.52
CA LEU A 467 3.57 -23.27 29.21
C LEU A 467 4.94 -23.19 29.88
N ILE A 468 5.47 -21.97 30.06
CA ILE A 468 6.88 -21.74 30.40
C ILE A 468 7.12 -21.10 31.77
N TYR A 469 6.07 -20.83 32.55
CA TYR A 469 6.13 -20.01 33.77
C TYR A 469 7.24 -20.36 34.79
N ASP A 470 7.63 -21.64 34.85
CA ASP A 470 8.71 -22.18 35.71
C ASP A 470 9.85 -22.84 34.89
N LEU A 471 9.83 -22.72 33.56
CA LEU A 471 10.83 -23.33 32.66
C LEU A 471 11.87 -22.32 32.13
N VAL A 472 11.60 -21.02 32.27
CA VAL A 472 12.44 -19.94 31.76
C VAL A 472 12.68 -18.86 32.83
N PRO A 473 13.72 -18.02 32.68
CA PRO A 473 13.89 -16.85 33.53
C PRO A 473 12.66 -15.94 33.51
N ARG A 474 12.39 -15.28 34.64
CA ARG A 474 11.23 -14.39 34.81
C ARG A 474 11.12 -13.32 33.73
N THR A 475 12.23 -12.72 33.31
CA THR A 475 12.26 -11.70 32.25
C THR A 475 11.79 -12.24 30.90
N VAL A 476 12.10 -13.50 30.58
CA VAL A 476 11.63 -14.17 29.35
C VAL A 476 10.13 -14.45 29.42
N LEU A 477 9.64 -14.87 30.60
CA LEU A 477 8.20 -15.03 30.83
C LEU A 477 7.46 -13.69 30.67
N GLU A 478 7.95 -12.62 31.29
CA GLU A 478 7.41 -11.27 31.16
C GLU A 478 7.39 -10.81 29.69
N GLY A 479 8.46 -11.09 28.94
CA GLY A 479 8.51 -10.80 27.50
C GLY A 479 7.42 -11.54 26.71
N TRP A 480 7.17 -12.82 27.00
CA TRP A 480 6.08 -13.57 26.35
C TRP A 480 4.69 -13.06 26.75
N THR A 481 4.51 -12.61 27.99
CA THR A 481 3.24 -12.00 28.43
C THR A 481 2.96 -10.72 27.64
N VAL A 482 3.95 -9.82 27.53
CA VAL A 482 3.79 -8.57 26.77
C VAL A 482 3.64 -8.83 25.27
N ILE A 483 4.32 -9.86 24.71
CA ILE A 483 4.07 -10.29 23.33
C ILE A 483 2.61 -10.72 23.13
N GLY A 484 2.03 -11.44 24.10
CA GLY A 484 0.62 -11.82 24.06
C GLY A 484 -0.30 -10.60 23.96
N GLU A 485 -0.09 -9.60 24.82
CA GLU A 485 -0.82 -8.33 24.80
C GLU A 485 -0.63 -7.56 23.49
N LEU A 486 0.62 -7.45 23.02
CA LEU A 486 0.95 -6.76 21.77
C LEU A 486 0.27 -7.42 20.56
N VAL A 487 0.31 -8.75 20.46
CA VAL A 487 -0.34 -9.48 19.37
C VAL A 487 -1.86 -9.31 19.41
N VAL A 488 -2.48 -9.25 20.59
CA VAL A 488 -3.92 -8.95 20.69
C VAL A 488 -4.20 -7.57 20.10
N LEU A 489 -3.49 -6.53 20.54
CA LEU A 489 -3.69 -5.16 20.05
C LEU A 489 -3.54 -5.08 18.52
N LEU A 490 -2.48 -5.67 17.96
CA LEU A 490 -2.19 -5.60 16.52
C LEU A 490 -3.19 -6.39 15.65
N TRP A 491 -3.88 -7.40 16.21
CA TRP A 491 -4.92 -8.15 15.50
C TRP A 491 -6.35 -7.73 15.90
N HIS A 492 -6.54 -6.51 16.42
CA HIS A 492 -7.87 -5.93 16.56
C HIS A 492 -8.55 -5.80 15.19
N THR A 493 -9.83 -6.21 15.14
CA THR A 493 -10.69 -6.04 13.97
C THR A 493 -11.53 -4.77 14.01
N GLU A 494 -11.48 -4.05 15.14
CA GLU A 494 -12.18 -2.81 15.45
C GLU A 494 -11.49 -2.11 16.63
N ILE A 495 -11.48 -0.78 16.62
CA ILE A 495 -11.01 0.07 17.72
C ILE A 495 -12.13 1.05 18.05
N ASN A 496 -12.56 1.06 19.31
CA ASN A 496 -13.67 1.90 19.78
C ASN A 496 -13.22 3.32 20.19
N ASN A 497 -12.00 3.44 20.71
CA ASN A 497 -11.38 4.72 21.04
C ASN A 497 -9.94 4.69 20.52
N VAL A 498 -9.66 5.50 19.49
CA VAL A 498 -8.33 5.59 18.87
C VAL A 498 -7.27 6.04 19.87
N GLU A 499 -7.56 7.08 20.65
CA GLU A 499 -6.58 7.70 21.55
C GLU A 499 -6.16 6.72 22.64
N ASP A 500 -7.13 6.09 23.31
CA ASP A 500 -6.87 5.08 24.33
C ASP A 500 -6.11 3.88 23.77
N TYR A 501 -6.49 3.43 22.56
CA TYR A 501 -5.82 2.33 21.89
C TYR A 501 -4.36 2.67 21.55
N LEU A 502 -4.10 3.84 20.95
CA LEU A 502 -2.75 4.26 20.58
C LEU A 502 -1.87 4.48 21.81
N ALA A 503 -2.43 5.03 22.90
CA ALA A 503 -1.73 5.16 24.17
C ALA A 503 -1.36 3.80 24.76
N ASN A 504 -2.29 2.85 24.77
CA ASN A 504 -2.05 1.48 25.24
C ASN A 504 -1.03 0.75 24.37
N LEU A 505 -1.14 0.83 23.05
CA LEU A 505 -0.19 0.24 22.12
C LEU A 505 1.22 0.81 22.31
N SER A 506 1.35 2.13 22.40
CA SER A 506 2.64 2.80 22.58
C SER A 506 3.30 2.39 23.91
N ARG A 507 2.53 2.30 24.99
CA ARG A 507 2.99 1.79 26.29
C ARG A 507 3.45 0.34 26.19
N THR A 508 2.63 -0.54 25.60
CA THR A 508 2.95 -1.96 25.42
C THR A 508 4.24 -2.16 24.62
N ILE A 509 4.43 -1.40 23.54
CA ILE A 509 5.67 -1.41 22.75
C ILE A 509 6.85 -0.99 23.61
N LYS A 510 6.73 0.13 24.35
CA LYS A 510 7.81 0.62 25.20
C LYS A 510 8.22 -0.41 26.26
N ASP A 511 7.24 -0.99 26.96
CA ASP A 511 7.48 -2.02 27.97
C ASP A 511 8.14 -3.25 27.35
N PHE A 512 7.68 -3.67 26.17
CA PHE A 512 8.27 -4.77 25.43
C PHE A 512 9.73 -4.53 25.03
N LEU A 513 10.05 -3.32 24.55
CA LEU A 513 11.43 -2.98 24.17
C LEU A 513 12.36 -2.98 25.39
N ILE A 514 11.91 -2.44 26.53
CA ILE A 514 12.67 -2.45 27.79
C ILE A 514 12.94 -3.89 28.24
N ILE A 515 11.91 -4.74 28.28
CA ILE A 515 12.07 -6.15 28.66
C ILE A 515 12.99 -6.89 27.68
N SER A 516 12.90 -6.59 26.39
CA SER A 516 13.76 -7.19 25.36
C SER A 516 15.23 -6.82 25.55
N ALA A 517 15.51 -5.56 25.89
CA ALA A 517 16.86 -5.12 26.23
C ALA A 517 17.39 -5.80 27.50
N GLN A 518 16.54 -6.03 28.50
CA GLN A 518 16.93 -6.80 29.71
C GLN A 518 17.21 -8.28 29.39
N CYS A 519 16.43 -8.88 28.49
CA CYS A 519 16.62 -10.26 28.07
C CYS A 519 17.89 -10.43 27.22
N THR A 520 18.17 -9.49 26.32
CA THR A 520 19.35 -9.49 25.44
C THR A 520 19.65 -8.05 25.02
N PRO A 521 20.61 -7.37 25.68
CA PRO A 521 20.87 -5.94 25.43
C PRO A 521 21.17 -5.59 23.97
N SER A 522 21.83 -6.50 23.24
CA SER A 522 22.18 -6.27 21.83
C SER A 522 21.06 -6.53 20.82
N ILE A 523 19.88 -7.01 21.25
CA ILE A 523 18.83 -7.42 20.31
C ILE A 523 18.28 -6.21 19.54
N LEU A 524 18.10 -5.07 20.20
CA LEU A 524 17.61 -3.84 19.58
C LEU A 524 18.61 -3.25 18.58
N LEU A 525 19.91 -3.47 18.82
CA LEU A 525 21.00 -3.04 17.95
C LEU A 525 21.16 -3.91 16.71
N THR A 526 20.85 -5.21 16.84
CA THR A 526 21.12 -6.21 15.80
C THR A 526 19.88 -6.59 14.99
N LYS A 527 18.67 -6.34 15.52
CA LYS A 527 17.38 -6.72 14.94
C LYS A 527 16.48 -5.50 14.75
N ALA A 528 16.50 -4.94 13.54
CA ALA A 528 15.70 -3.77 13.16
C ALA A 528 14.18 -3.93 13.39
N ASN A 529 13.65 -5.16 13.32
CA ASN A 529 12.22 -5.43 13.52
C ASN A 529 11.69 -4.90 14.86
N PHE A 530 12.52 -4.82 15.89
CA PHE A 530 12.12 -4.27 17.19
C PHE A 530 11.90 -2.76 17.12
N HIS A 531 12.77 -2.03 16.40
CA HIS A 531 12.61 -0.60 16.23
C HIS A 531 11.38 -0.27 15.37
N PHE A 532 11.07 -1.09 14.35
CA PHE A 532 9.88 -0.87 13.50
C PHE A 532 8.56 -0.88 14.26
N LEU A 533 8.53 -1.46 15.48
CA LEU A 533 7.37 -1.41 16.36
C LEU A 533 6.98 0.03 16.72
N LEU A 534 7.96 0.91 16.90
CA LEU A 534 7.75 2.31 17.30
C LEU A 534 6.96 3.12 16.26
N HIS A 535 6.92 2.65 15.01
CA HIS A 535 6.16 3.29 13.94
C HIS A 535 4.72 2.76 13.80
N LEU A 536 4.36 1.66 14.47
CA LEU A 536 3.01 1.09 14.40
C LEU A 536 1.92 2.08 14.81
N PRO A 537 2.05 2.86 15.90
CA PRO A 537 1.03 3.86 16.25
C PRO A 537 0.77 4.86 15.11
N MET A 538 1.82 5.40 14.50
CA MET A 538 1.74 6.33 13.38
C MET A 538 1.06 5.68 12.16
N PHE A 539 1.47 4.47 11.78
CA PHE A 539 0.86 3.78 10.64
C PHE A 539 -0.61 3.41 10.88
N ILE A 540 -0.96 3.05 12.11
CA ILE A 540 -2.34 2.72 12.47
C ILE A 540 -3.23 3.97 12.43
N GLN A 541 -2.68 5.11 12.81
CA GLN A 541 -3.33 6.41 12.71
C GLN A 541 -3.53 6.82 11.24
N GLN A 542 -2.57 6.54 10.36
CA GLN A 542 -2.63 6.91 8.94
C GLN A 542 -3.50 5.97 8.06
N PHE A 543 -3.40 4.66 8.27
CA PHE A 543 -3.95 3.63 7.35
C PHE A 543 -5.03 2.74 7.95
N GLY A 544 -5.14 2.71 9.28
CA GLY A 544 -6.15 1.95 9.99
C GLY A 544 -5.56 0.75 10.75
N LEU A 545 -6.38 -0.27 11.00
CA LEU A 545 -6.01 -1.45 11.78
C LEU A 545 -4.77 -2.12 11.19
N ALA A 546 -3.88 -2.66 12.02
CA ALA A 546 -2.64 -3.25 11.51
C ALA A 546 -2.86 -4.47 10.59
N ILE A 547 -3.99 -5.16 10.73
CA ILE A 547 -4.41 -6.23 9.83
C ILE A 547 -4.58 -5.72 8.37
N LEU A 548 -5.00 -4.47 8.18
CA LEU A 548 -5.25 -3.90 6.85
C LEU A 548 -3.99 -3.74 6.01
N PHE A 549 -2.82 -3.65 6.64
CA PHE A 549 -1.52 -3.65 5.97
C PHE A 549 -0.70 -4.90 6.25
N SER A 550 -1.33 -6.00 6.68
CA SER A 550 -0.68 -7.30 6.76
C SER A 550 -0.61 -7.97 5.38
N THR A 551 0.49 -8.65 5.10
CA THR A 551 0.71 -9.38 3.84
C THR A 551 0.12 -10.79 3.85
N GLU A 552 -0.49 -11.25 4.95
CA GLU A 552 -1.02 -12.62 5.07
C GLU A 552 -1.96 -13.00 3.92
N HIS A 553 -2.88 -12.11 3.55
CA HIS A 553 -3.83 -12.36 2.45
C HIS A 553 -3.16 -12.35 1.07
N PHE A 554 -2.21 -11.44 0.81
CA PHE A 554 -1.44 -11.43 -0.43
C PHE A 554 -0.52 -12.66 -0.56
N GLU A 555 0.12 -13.08 0.54
CA GLU A 555 0.94 -14.29 0.58
C GLU A 555 0.13 -15.56 0.41
N SER A 556 -1.11 -15.61 0.92
CA SER A 556 -2.02 -16.71 0.66
C SER A 556 -2.33 -16.82 -0.83
N PHE A 557 -2.55 -15.68 -1.50
CA PHE A 557 -2.81 -15.58 -2.93
C PHE A 557 -1.63 -16.06 -3.81
N ASN A 558 -0.39 -16.06 -3.29
CA ASN A 558 0.75 -16.67 -3.99
C ASN A 558 0.53 -18.16 -4.32
N HIS A 559 -0.38 -18.85 -3.63
CA HIS A 559 -0.80 -20.20 -4.02
C HIS A 559 -1.57 -20.21 -5.35
N VAL A 560 -2.49 -19.26 -5.55
CA VAL A 560 -3.26 -19.12 -6.80
C VAL A 560 -2.32 -18.80 -7.96
N PHE A 561 -1.38 -17.86 -7.77
CA PHE A 561 -0.34 -17.57 -8.76
C PHE A 561 0.47 -18.81 -9.15
N ARG A 562 0.90 -19.59 -8.14
CA ARG A 562 1.64 -20.84 -8.37
C ARG A 562 0.86 -21.83 -9.23
N LEU A 563 -0.44 -22.00 -8.97
CA LEU A 563 -1.27 -22.88 -9.80
C LEU A 563 -1.34 -22.39 -11.25
N ALA A 564 -1.56 -21.10 -11.48
CA ALA A 564 -1.56 -20.51 -12.82
C ALA A 564 -0.23 -20.73 -13.56
N SER A 565 0.89 -20.56 -12.84
CA SER A 565 2.23 -20.79 -13.40
C SER A 565 2.50 -22.27 -13.71
N ILE A 566 2.16 -23.18 -12.78
CA ILE A 566 2.41 -24.63 -12.91
C ILE A 566 1.67 -25.22 -14.11
N TYR A 567 0.42 -24.82 -14.34
CA TYR A 567 -0.45 -25.33 -15.40
C TYR A 567 -0.32 -24.56 -16.73
N SER A 568 0.56 -23.57 -16.82
CA SER A 568 0.90 -22.91 -18.08
C SER A 568 1.78 -23.79 -18.98
N ASN A 569 1.91 -23.40 -20.27
CA ASN A 569 2.88 -24.04 -21.18
C ASN A 569 4.34 -23.65 -20.88
N ARG A 570 4.55 -22.67 -19.98
CA ARG A 570 5.85 -22.16 -19.48
C ARG A 570 6.78 -21.56 -20.53
N GLN A 571 6.28 -21.27 -21.74
CA GLN A 571 7.08 -20.58 -22.76
C GLN A 571 7.19 -19.08 -22.49
N ALA A 572 6.14 -18.48 -21.92
CA ALA A 572 6.12 -17.08 -21.53
C ALA A 572 5.38 -16.92 -20.19
N PRO A 573 5.98 -17.35 -19.06
CA PRO A 573 5.26 -17.51 -17.79
C PRO A 573 4.51 -16.25 -17.32
N SER A 574 5.10 -15.06 -17.50
CA SER A 574 4.44 -13.79 -17.19
C SER A 574 3.17 -13.55 -18.01
N ARG A 575 3.24 -13.78 -19.34
CA ARG A 575 2.12 -13.60 -20.26
C ARG A 575 1.03 -14.63 -19.99
N ASP A 576 1.42 -15.89 -19.84
CA ASP A 576 0.49 -17.00 -19.66
C ASP A 576 -0.26 -16.86 -18.33
N THR A 577 0.43 -16.47 -17.25
CA THR A 577 -0.19 -16.21 -15.94
C THR A 577 -1.14 -15.01 -16.01
N CYS A 578 -0.75 -13.94 -16.70
CA CYS A 578 -1.60 -12.76 -16.89
C CYS A 578 -2.89 -13.10 -17.64
N GLN A 579 -2.82 -13.96 -18.68
CA GLN A 579 -4.00 -14.43 -19.40
C GLN A 579 -4.94 -15.24 -18.50
N VAL A 580 -4.38 -16.18 -17.71
CA VAL A 580 -5.20 -16.98 -16.77
C VAL A 580 -5.91 -16.09 -15.75
N PHE A 581 -5.21 -15.12 -15.16
CA PHE A 581 -5.84 -14.20 -14.21
C PHE A 581 -6.90 -13.32 -14.85
N THR A 582 -6.68 -12.87 -16.09
CA THR A 582 -7.69 -12.16 -16.88
C THR A 582 -8.96 -12.97 -17.07
N GLU A 583 -8.83 -14.25 -17.45
CA GLU A 583 -9.98 -15.13 -17.63
C GLU A 583 -10.71 -15.35 -16.29
N GLN A 584 -9.95 -15.53 -15.20
CA GLN A 584 -10.51 -15.65 -13.85
C GLN A 584 -11.25 -14.39 -13.42
N ASP A 585 -10.69 -13.20 -13.62
CA ASP A 585 -11.30 -11.93 -13.21
C ASP A 585 -12.53 -11.60 -14.06
N ALA A 586 -12.54 -11.94 -15.36
CA ALA A 586 -13.72 -11.87 -16.20
C ALA A 586 -14.85 -12.79 -15.66
N VAL A 587 -14.51 -14.02 -15.27
CA VAL A 587 -15.48 -14.94 -14.65
C VAL A 587 -15.97 -14.37 -13.32
N LYS A 588 -15.08 -13.89 -12.43
CA LYS A 588 -15.44 -13.24 -11.16
C LYS A 588 -16.41 -12.08 -11.38
N HIS A 589 -16.14 -11.21 -12.37
CA HIS A 589 -17.00 -10.08 -12.72
C HIS A 589 -18.39 -10.53 -13.18
N ILE A 590 -18.46 -11.53 -14.07
CA ILE A 590 -19.73 -12.06 -14.58
C ILE A 590 -20.55 -12.72 -13.46
N ILE A 591 -19.95 -13.62 -12.68
CA ILE A 591 -20.68 -14.37 -11.64
C ILE A 591 -21.07 -13.49 -10.45
N SER A 592 -20.33 -12.42 -10.18
CA SER A 592 -20.70 -11.42 -9.16
C SER A 592 -21.80 -10.45 -9.62
N GLY A 593 -22.29 -10.60 -10.85
CA GLY A 593 -23.37 -9.79 -11.40
C GLY A 593 -22.91 -8.43 -11.93
N GLY A 594 -21.64 -8.32 -12.31
CA GLY A 594 -21.05 -7.18 -12.97
C GLY A 594 -21.67 -6.89 -14.34
N PHE A 595 -21.51 -5.65 -14.79
CA PHE A 595 -21.97 -5.18 -16.09
C PHE A 595 -20.79 -5.04 -17.05
N TRP A 596 -20.98 -5.36 -18.32
CA TRP A 596 -19.96 -5.15 -19.35
C TRP A 596 -20.57 -4.60 -20.63
N LEU A 597 -19.81 -3.83 -21.39
CA LEU A 597 -20.27 -3.25 -22.65
C LEU A 597 -20.19 -4.30 -23.76
N ASN A 598 -21.32 -4.60 -24.39
CA ASN A 598 -21.32 -5.35 -25.64
C ASN A 598 -20.91 -4.41 -26.78
N ARG A 599 -19.70 -4.59 -27.31
CA ARG A 599 -19.15 -3.72 -28.36
C ARG A 599 -19.92 -3.78 -29.69
N LYS A 600 -20.58 -4.90 -30.00
CA LYS A 600 -21.35 -5.05 -31.25
C LYS A 600 -22.64 -4.23 -31.24
N THR A 601 -23.28 -4.13 -30.08
CA THR A 601 -24.57 -3.45 -29.92
C THR A 601 -24.46 -2.09 -29.25
N GLY A 602 -23.33 -1.80 -28.58
CA GLY A 602 -23.16 -0.63 -27.72
C GLY A 602 -23.98 -0.69 -26.43
N THR A 603 -24.58 -1.83 -26.10
CA THR A 603 -25.46 -1.97 -24.93
C THR A 603 -24.75 -2.61 -23.75
N LEU A 604 -25.16 -2.26 -22.54
CA LEU A 604 -24.66 -2.88 -21.31
C LEU A 604 -25.34 -4.22 -21.07
N TRP A 605 -24.52 -5.24 -20.86
CA TRP A 605 -24.95 -6.61 -20.60
C TRP A 605 -24.62 -6.99 -19.16
N LYS A 606 -25.39 -7.93 -18.64
CA LYS A 606 -25.19 -8.59 -17.35
C LYS A 606 -25.58 -10.05 -17.47
N ALA A 607 -24.96 -10.91 -16.67
CA ALA A 607 -25.31 -12.32 -16.63
C ALA A 607 -26.78 -12.52 -16.20
N GLY A 608 -27.45 -13.53 -16.77
CA GLY A 608 -28.78 -13.94 -16.32
C GLY A 608 -28.79 -14.34 -14.85
N LYS A 609 -29.96 -14.26 -14.20
CA LYS A 609 -30.11 -14.50 -12.76
C LYS A 609 -29.51 -15.84 -12.32
N ASP A 610 -29.70 -16.89 -13.12
CA ASP A 610 -29.24 -18.25 -12.82
C ASP A 610 -27.71 -18.39 -12.76
N ILE A 611 -26.96 -17.54 -13.48
CA ILE A 611 -25.49 -17.51 -13.44
C ILE A 611 -25.02 -16.68 -12.25
N SER A 612 -25.72 -15.58 -11.93
CA SER A 612 -25.36 -14.69 -10.81
C SER A 612 -25.60 -15.28 -9.41
N ILE A 613 -26.32 -16.41 -9.31
CA ILE A 613 -26.58 -17.13 -8.04
C ILE A 613 -25.46 -18.13 -7.70
N VAL A 614 -24.64 -18.53 -8.68
CA VAL A 614 -23.63 -19.60 -8.52
C VAL A 614 -22.61 -19.36 -7.39
N PRO A 615 -22.13 -18.13 -7.10
CA PRO A 615 -21.22 -17.89 -5.96
C PRO A 615 -21.85 -18.22 -4.60
N TRP A 616 -23.17 -18.18 -4.50
CA TRP A 616 -23.94 -18.33 -3.27
C TRP A 616 -24.51 -19.75 -3.08
N ALA A 617 -24.59 -20.54 -4.15
CA ALA A 617 -25.02 -21.94 -4.12
C ALA A 617 -23.86 -22.93 -3.85
N PHE A 618 -22.60 -22.52 -4.05
CA PHE A 618 -21.42 -23.39 -3.86
C PHE A 618 -20.36 -22.74 -2.94
N PRO A 619 -20.52 -22.83 -1.60
CA PRO A 619 -19.55 -22.33 -0.61
C PRO A 619 -18.16 -23.01 -0.66
N GLN A 620 -17.97 -23.99 -1.55
CA GLN A 620 -16.72 -24.72 -1.72
C GLN A 620 -15.73 -23.97 -2.62
N LEU A 621 -16.21 -23.04 -3.45
CA LEU A 621 -15.41 -22.10 -4.24
C LEU A 621 -15.00 -20.84 -3.45
N SER A 622 -15.64 -20.61 -2.30
CA SER A 622 -15.34 -19.55 -1.33
C SER A 622 -15.08 -20.21 0.02
N ARG A 623 -13.85 -20.66 0.27
CA ARG A 623 -13.47 -21.14 1.61
C ARG A 623 -13.55 -19.99 2.62
N GLU A 624 -14.73 -19.76 3.19
CA GLU A 624 -15.02 -19.63 4.62
C GLU A 624 -16.46 -19.16 4.86
N LYS A 625 -17.08 -19.75 5.88
CA LYS A 625 -18.44 -19.49 6.36
C LYS A 625 -18.63 -18.02 6.72
N SER A 626 -19.68 -17.39 6.21
CA SER A 626 -20.25 -16.19 6.84
C SER A 626 -21.74 -16.37 7.11
N SER A 627 -22.10 -15.88 8.29
CA SER A 627 -23.38 -15.82 9.01
C SER A 627 -24.63 -15.41 8.23
N ASP A 628 -25.78 -15.78 8.81
CA ASP A 628 -27.16 -15.47 8.46
C ASP A 628 -27.45 -13.96 8.32
N GLU A 629 -27.12 -13.35 7.18
CA GLU A 629 -27.65 -12.04 6.80
C GLU A 629 -28.42 -12.11 5.47
N ASP A 630 -29.54 -11.38 5.43
CA ASP A 630 -30.50 -11.30 4.33
C ASP A 630 -29.85 -10.92 2.99
N PRO A 631 -29.95 -11.76 1.94
CA PRO A 631 -29.37 -11.54 0.61
C PRO A 631 -29.77 -10.22 -0.06
N ALA A 632 -30.89 -9.61 0.34
CA ALA A 632 -31.32 -8.31 -0.19
C ALA A 632 -30.46 -7.12 0.27
N LYS A 633 -29.58 -7.32 1.27
CA LYS A 633 -28.72 -6.26 1.84
C LYS A 633 -27.26 -6.28 1.36
N LEU A 634 -26.82 -7.36 0.71
CA LEU A 634 -25.45 -7.50 0.19
C LEU A 634 -25.39 -7.21 -1.32
N SER A 635 -25.50 -5.93 -1.68
CA SER A 635 -25.06 -5.49 -3.00
C SER A 635 -23.54 -5.67 -3.09
N ILE A 636 -23.05 -6.63 -3.87
CA ILE A 636 -21.62 -6.69 -4.24
C ILE A 636 -21.32 -5.41 -5.02
N GLY A 637 -20.82 -4.40 -4.31
CA GLY A 637 -20.39 -3.14 -4.90
C GLY A 637 -19.15 -3.36 -5.76
N LYS A 638 -19.08 -2.61 -6.87
CA LYS A 638 -17.96 -2.37 -7.82
C LYS A 638 -16.80 -3.39 -7.79
N VAL A 639 -16.79 -4.30 -8.73
CA VAL A 639 -15.51 -4.75 -9.27
C VAL A 639 -15.03 -3.62 -10.19
N VAL A 640 -14.11 -2.79 -9.69
CA VAL A 640 -13.38 -1.85 -10.55
C VAL A 640 -12.28 -2.66 -11.23
N GLU A 641 -12.58 -3.18 -12.42
CA GLU A 641 -11.55 -3.65 -13.34
C GLU A 641 -10.84 -2.39 -13.88
N ILE A 642 -9.62 -2.13 -13.43
CA ILE A 642 -8.79 -1.02 -13.94
C ILE A 642 -8.24 -1.46 -15.30
N LEU A 643 -9.00 -1.21 -16.36
CA LEU A 643 -8.59 -1.49 -17.73
C LEU A 643 -7.69 -0.37 -18.24
N ILE A 644 -6.41 -0.67 -18.46
CA ILE A 644 -5.42 0.28 -18.99
C ILE A 644 -5.16 -0.04 -20.47
N PRO A 645 -5.45 0.87 -21.41
CA PRO A 645 -5.14 0.64 -22.82
C PRO A 645 -3.64 0.82 -23.11
N ALA A 646 -3.02 -0.20 -23.70
CA ALA A 646 -1.68 -0.15 -24.28
C ALA A 646 -1.74 0.39 -25.71
N ASN A 647 -0.96 1.45 -26.00
CA ASN A 647 -0.63 1.81 -27.39
C ASN A 647 0.80 1.33 -27.67
N SER A 648 0.90 0.46 -28.67
CA SER A 648 2.02 0.20 -29.59
C SER A 648 3.47 0.29 -29.09
N HIS A 649 4.14 -0.87 -29.19
CA HIS A 649 5.58 -1.10 -29.26
C HIS A 649 6.40 -0.85 -27.98
N VAL A 650 6.48 -1.89 -27.15
CA VAL A 650 7.68 -2.48 -26.49
C VAL A 650 7.14 -3.62 -25.59
N ALA A 651 7.86 -4.74 -25.50
CA ALA A 651 7.41 -5.96 -24.86
C ALA A 651 7.32 -5.83 -23.32
N SER A 652 6.18 -5.36 -22.81
CA SER A 652 5.72 -5.57 -21.44
C SER A 652 4.20 -5.74 -21.47
N HIS A 653 3.73 -6.97 -21.30
CA HIS A 653 2.31 -7.33 -21.41
C HIS A 653 1.55 -6.87 -20.15
N VAL A 654 1.00 -5.66 -20.19
CA VAL A 654 -0.05 -5.18 -19.26
C VAL A 654 -1.38 -5.36 -19.99
N LEU A 655 -2.25 -6.23 -19.47
CA LEU A 655 -3.41 -6.71 -20.22
C LEU A 655 -4.66 -5.85 -20.04
N ILE A 656 -5.31 -5.73 -21.19
CA ILE A 656 -6.65 -5.30 -21.53
C ILE A 656 -7.55 -6.55 -21.43
N THR A 657 -8.62 -6.54 -20.63
CA THR A 657 -9.71 -7.50 -20.84
C THR A 657 -10.59 -7.01 -22.00
N GLN A 658 -10.27 -7.55 -23.18
CA GLN A 658 -11.05 -7.43 -24.40
C GLN A 658 -11.92 -8.70 -24.50
N LEU A 659 -13.20 -8.60 -24.15
CA LEU A 659 -14.14 -9.71 -24.36
C LEU A 659 -14.63 -9.69 -25.82
N GLU A 660 -14.00 -10.49 -26.69
CA GLU A 660 -14.61 -10.91 -27.97
C GLU A 660 -15.22 -12.30 -27.80
N PHE A 661 -16.55 -12.36 -27.63
CA PHE A 661 -17.28 -13.61 -27.82
C PHE A 661 -17.51 -13.84 -29.33
N ASN A 662 -16.73 -14.74 -29.92
CA ASN A 662 -17.12 -15.42 -31.16
C ASN A 662 -17.96 -16.65 -30.82
N LEU A 663 -19.22 -16.40 -30.45
CA LEU A 663 -20.25 -17.45 -30.41
C LEU A 663 -20.70 -17.73 -31.85
N ASN A 664 -19.93 -18.52 -32.59
CA ASN A 664 -20.47 -19.32 -33.70
C ASN A 664 -20.95 -20.66 -33.13
N CYS A 665 -22.06 -20.64 -32.40
CA CYS A 665 -22.85 -21.83 -32.15
C CYS A 665 -24.05 -21.81 -33.09
N THR A 666 -23.89 -22.39 -34.28
CA THR A 666 -25.02 -22.85 -35.09
C THR A 666 -25.70 -23.99 -34.34
N LEU A 667 -26.81 -23.67 -33.67
CA LEU A 667 -27.75 -24.67 -33.18
C LEU A 667 -28.44 -25.30 -34.40
N ASN A 668 -27.90 -26.42 -34.89
CA ASN A 668 -28.65 -27.31 -35.76
C ASN A 668 -29.72 -28.03 -34.93
N SER A 669 -30.93 -27.50 -34.95
CA SER A 669 -32.12 -28.23 -34.55
C SER A 669 -32.35 -29.40 -35.51
N THR A 670 -32.01 -30.62 -35.09
CA THR A 670 -32.57 -31.81 -35.71
C THR A 670 -33.69 -32.31 -34.79
N SER A 671 -34.91 -32.01 -35.22
CA SER A 671 -36.12 -32.69 -34.78
C SER A 671 -36.13 -34.11 -35.34
N HIS A 672 -36.24 -35.11 -34.49
CA HIS A 672 -36.90 -36.37 -34.84
C HIS A 672 -37.80 -36.82 -33.70
N ALA A 673 -38.90 -37.43 -34.11
CA ALA A 673 -40.16 -37.69 -33.42
C ALA A 673 -40.06 -38.51 -32.13
#